data_AF-A0A1Q8Z5B7-F1
#
_entry.id   AF-A0A1Q8Z5B7-F1
#
_cell.length_a   1.000
_cell.length_b   1.000
_cell.length_c   1.000
_cell.angle_alpha   90.00
_cell.angle_beta   90.00
_cell.angle_gamma   90.00
#
_symmetry.space_group_name_H-M   'P 1'
#
loop_
_entity.id
_entity.type
_entity.pdbx_description
1 polymer ?
#
loop_
_entity_poly.entity_id
_entity_poly.type
_entity_poly.pdbx_seq_one_letter_code
_entity_poly.pdbx_strand_id
1 'polypeptide(L)'
;MTTQLSSRIDKVKVHAAGATITRIAELQARSGFVEITDLPLTLDDSSVRVQVKGDSPLPIAADFRIGLAVPPRTETYPTPAEAELEAAIDQVHRLEDLIALINQEMLTLTDLQVPDRPDGEEGKAPPPSPLSARLALADFTTEQLQARLQERRNIEEQLRLAREHRADLEQRKALASTAQTARPHELRKTLVIRLSDREPASLPSASLRLLVEYFVPGARWTPTYVCRLESRTSTATISVRAFICQRTGEDWSGVRLELSTADPIAWCALPELPARRIGRVQPPVHKSGWRRPPIGAGGLFEDYDRQRQAALATVKQPPVSDLVLPDLVSPVPLTADTVVFRTSDGVYPRQKDAREEEWVFGSIEDESDAKDWFSEATGFEEGALRSADRPRDRAKSAKREVQSAPMTPPPPVAAPGRGLLQRVSKAAVPTSQALVSVAEAAPLHDAFPALEVAPALPTYFLMRLGSADDRVRRGKLAIVRQEEFYLEILQQRQITVSFSVMEVIQEAVAHAQHCLNLPLPPGGIAVRQAAGSFDYAYSADGRVDVASDGSFHSVALTSRSTQVDLRYVVVPREDTSAFRIAQLRNPLAAPLLSGPAEVYVDGEYVLTTNIAPVPPLGQMELGLGVEQAIKVARNTFFQEVRSGKVLVAFNKFRHRIDIEIANRLPRPARMEVRERIPVPQPNAKVEVQVDQVTPEWEKYEQVERETPIQGGYRWQVSVPPGETIALSAHYTIKTYADNEIVGGNRRE
;
A
#
# COMPACT_ATOMS: atom_id res chain seq x y z
N MET A 1 -14.85 -32.90 7.43
CA MET A 1 -13.73 -32.43 8.26
C MET A 1 -12.78 -31.66 7.36
N THR A 2 -12.37 -30.46 7.78
CA THR A 2 -11.44 -29.60 7.05
C THR A 2 -10.06 -29.79 7.65
N THR A 3 -9.05 -30.04 6.82
CA THR A 3 -7.67 -30.24 7.26
C THR A 3 -6.90 -28.93 7.16
N GLN A 4 -6.42 -28.38 8.27
CA GLN A 4 -5.60 -27.18 8.26
C GLN A 4 -4.17 -27.51 7.82
N LEU A 5 -3.60 -26.68 6.93
CA LEU A 5 -2.23 -26.81 6.46
C LEU A 5 -1.40 -25.59 6.84
N SER A 6 -0.20 -25.84 7.37
CA SER A 6 0.83 -24.82 7.48
C SER A 6 1.38 -24.49 6.09
N SER A 7 1.47 -23.20 5.78
CA SER A 7 2.05 -22.72 4.51
C SER A 7 3.19 -21.73 4.78
N ARG A 8 4.12 -21.62 3.84
CA ARG A 8 5.20 -20.61 3.87
C ARG A 8 5.32 -19.93 2.52
N ILE A 9 5.80 -18.69 2.51
CA ILE A 9 6.10 -17.96 1.27
C ILE A 9 7.35 -18.58 0.61
N ASP A 10 7.25 -19.04 -0.64
CA ASP A 10 8.43 -19.52 -1.40
C ASP A 10 8.96 -18.47 -2.38
N LYS A 11 8.05 -17.71 -3.01
CA LYS A 11 8.39 -16.74 -4.05
C LYS A 11 7.58 -15.46 -3.88
N VAL A 12 8.23 -14.33 -4.11
CA VAL A 12 7.61 -13.00 -4.15
C VAL A 12 8.00 -12.33 -5.46
N LYS A 13 7.00 -11.87 -6.22
CA LYS A 13 7.18 -10.99 -7.38
C LYS A 13 6.73 -9.58 -7.00
N VAL A 14 7.65 -8.64 -6.83
CA VAL A 14 7.31 -7.24 -6.52
C VAL A 14 7.13 -6.47 -7.82
N HIS A 15 5.97 -5.86 -8.00
CA HIS A 15 5.64 -5.05 -9.17
C HIS A 15 5.95 -3.57 -8.90
N ALA A 16 5.72 -2.70 -9.88
CA ALA A 16 5.86 -1.26 -9.65
C ALA A 16 4.96 -0.76 -8.50
N ALA A 17 3.77 -1.36 -8.36
CA ALA A 17 2.89 -1.22 -7.22
C ALA A 17 2.33 -2.60 -6.81
N GLY A 18 2.51 -2.94 -5.54
CA GLY A 18 2.14 -4.22 -4.95
C GLY A 18 3.09 -5.38 -5.27
N ALA A 19 2.71 -6.56 -4.79
CA ALA A 19 3.46 -7.80 -4.96
C ALA A 19 2.52 -8.98 -5.17
N THR A 20 2.95 -9.93 -5.98
CA THR A 20 2.35 -11.25 -6.09
C THR A 20 3.14 -12.22 -5.20
N ILE A 21 2.46 -12.82 -4.24
CA ILE A 21 3.02 -13.76 -3.27
C ILE A 21 2.64 -15.18 -3.70
N THR A 22 3.62 -16.09 -3.68
CA THR A 22 3.38 -17.52 -3.87
C THR A 22 3.74 -18.26 -2.59
N ARG A 23 2.72 -18.82 -1.94
CA ARG A 23 2.86 -19.72 -0.79
C ARG A 23 2.89 -21.18 -1.25
N ILE A 24 3.63 -22.00 -0.51
CA ILE A 24 3.66 -23.46 -0.64
C ILE A 24 3.20 -24.11 0.66
N ALA A 25 2.38 -25.15 0.54
CA ALA A 25 2.01 -26.03 1.64
C ALA A 25 2.17 -27.50 1.21
N GLU A 26 2.66 -28.34 2.11
CA GLU A 26 2.73 -29.78 1.87
C GLU A 26 1.32 -30.38 1.99
N LEU A 27 0.91 -31.18 1.00
CA LEU A 27 -0.44 -31.68 0.87
C LEU A 27 -0.45 -33.21 1.00
N GLN A 28 -1.14 -33.71 2.04
CA GLN A 28 -1.30 -35.15 2.26
C GLN A 28 -2.67 -35.66 1.78
N ALA A 29 -3.68 -34.81 1.79
CA ALA A 29 -5.04 -35.15 1.37
C ALA A 29 -5.19 -35.06 -0.15
N ARG A 30 -5.77 -36.09 -0.77
CA ARG A 30 -6.12 -36.10 -2.20
C ARG A 30 -7.57 -35.69 -2.47
N SER A 31 -8.42 -35.71 -1.44
CA SER A 31 -9.82 -35.31 -1.51
C SER A 31 -10.27 -34.68 -0.18
N GLY A 32 -11.38 -33.94 -0.22
CA GLY A 32 -11.95 -33.28 0.96
C GLY A 32 -11.65 -31.78 1.02
N PHE A 33 -11.79 -31.19 2.20
CA PHE A 33 -11.56 -29.76 2.41
C PHE A 33 -10.23 -29.52 3.10
N VAL A 34 -9.49 -28.53 2.60
CA VAL A 34 -8.18 -28.12 3.10
C VAL A 34 -8.21 -26.62 3.37
N GLU A 35 -7.60 -26.18 4.45
CA GLU A 35 -7.59 -24.77 4.85
C GLU A 35 -6.16 -24.24 5.03
N ILE A 36 -5.90 -23.05 4.47
CA ILE A 36 -4.69 -22.26 4.72
C ILE A 36 -5.07 -21.03 5.55
N THR A 37 -4.47 -20.90 6.72
CA THR A 37 -4.69 -19.78 7.64
C THR A 37 -3.62 -18.70 7.51
N ASP A 38 -3.81 -17.62 8.28
CA ASP A 38 -2.85 -16.53 8.45
C ASP A 38 -2.49 -15.85 7.13
N LEU A 39 -3.51 -15.59 6.30
CA LEU A 39 -3.38 -14.75 5.11
C LEU A 39 -3.63 -13.28 5.48
N PRO A 40 -2.93 -12.33 4.86
CA PRO A 40 -3.05 -10.92 5.20
C PRO A 40 -4.43 -10.39 4.81
N LEU A 41 -4.96 -9.44 5.60
CA LEU A 41 -6.23 -8.78 5.29
C LEU A 41 -6.19 -8.00 3.97
N THR A 42 -4.99 -7.58 3.54
CA THR A 42 -4.73 -6.80 2.33
C THR A 42 -4.73 -7.63 1.05
N LEU A 43 -4.80 -8.96 1.15
CA LEU A 43 -4.90 -9.87 0.02
C LEU A 43 -6.12 -9.51 -0.84
N ASP A 44 -5.95 -9.45 -2.16
CA ASP A 44 -7.06 -9.29 -3.11
C ASP A 44 -7.70 -10.67 -3.39
N ASP A 45 -8.95 -10.85 -3.00
CA ASP A 45 -9.70 -12.11 -3.15
C ASP A 45 -9.77 -12.58 -4.60
N SER A 46 -9.87 -11.64 -5.56
CA SER A 46 -9.99 -11.95 -6.99
C SER A 46 -8.68 -12.43 -7.63
N SER A 47 -7.56 -12.14 -6.97
CA SER A 47 -6.22 -12.51 -7.41
C SER A 47 -5.81 -13.94 -7.04
N VAL A 48 -6.55 -14.59 -6.14
CA VAL A 48 -6.20 -15.92 -5.63
C VAL A 48 -6.19 -16.95 -6.76
N ARG A 49 -5.10 -17.70 -6.86
CA ARG A 49 -4.95 -18.87 -7.75
C ARG A 49 -4.40 -20.04 -6.95
N VAL A 50 -4.97 -21.22 -7.17
CA VAL A 50 -4.58 -22.44 -6.47
C VAL A 50 -4.12 -23.47 -7.50
N GLN A 51 -2.96 -24.07 -7.28
CA GLN A 51 -2.41 -25.14 -8.10
C GLN A 51 -1.90 -26.28 -7.22
N VAL A 52 -2.13 -27.52 -7.64
CA VAL A 52 -1.48 -28.69 -7.02
C VAL A 52 -0.31 -29.11 -7.90
N LYS A 53 0.87 -29.32 -7.32
CA LYS A 53 2.07 -29.83 -7.99
C LYS A 53 2.53 -31.14 -7.33
N GLY A 54 3.06 -32.05 -8.13
CA GLY A 54 3.55 -33.35 -7.70
C GLY A 54 3.56 -34.33 -8.88
N ASP A 55 3.74 -35.62 -8.60
CA ASP A 55 3.66 -36.65 -9.62
C ASP A 55 2.21 -36.93 -10.01
N SER A 56 1.98 -37.13 -11.31
CA SER A 56 0.66 -37.44 -11.87
C SER A 56 0.22 -38.86 -11.47
N PRO A 57 -1.07 -39.11 -11.20
CA PRO A 57 -2.22 -38.21 -11.30
C PRO A 57 -2.38 -37.24 -10.12
N LEU A 58 -2.73 -35.99 -10.42
CA LEU A 58 -2.89 -34.90 -9.44
C LEU A 58 -4.37 -34.68 -9.08
N PRO A 59 -4.69 -34.42 -7.80
CA PRO A 59 -6.03 -33.99 -7.42
C PRO A 59 -6.33 -32.58 -7.95
N ILE A 60 -7.62 -32.28 -8.11
CA ILE A 60 -8.08 -31.00 -8.64
C ILE A 60 -8.64 -30.16 -7.48
N ALA A 61 -8.20 -28.91 -7.39
CA ALA A 61 -8.87 -27.88 -6.60
C ALA A 61 -10.18 -27.49 -7.30
N ALA A 62 -11.27 -28.16 -6.94
CA ALA A 62 -12.56 -28.02 -7.62
C ALA A 62 -13.28 -26.71 -7.27
N ASP A 63 -13.05 -26.21 -6.06
CA ASP A 63 -13.60 -24.95 -5.55
C ASP A 63 -12.65 -24.36 -4.50
N PHE A 64 -12.65 -23.05 -4.32
CA PHE A 64 -11.97 -22.39 -3.22
C PHE A 64 -12.74 -21.17 -2.73
N ARG A 65 -12.61 -20.86 -1.43
CA ARG A 65 -13.31 -19.77 -0.77
C ARG A 65 -12.34 -18.99 0.11
N ILE A 66 -12.32 -17.68 -0.06
CA ILE A 66 -11.62 -16.76 0.84
C ILE A 66 -12.60 -16.33 1.93
N GLY A 67 -12.25 -16.54 3.19
CA GLY A 67 -13.04 -16.13 4.33
C GLY A 67 -12.23 -15.33 5.34
N LEU A 68 -12.89 -14.98 6.44
CA LEU A 68 -12.22 -14.45 7.62
C LEU A 68 -12.17 -15.50 8.72
N ALA A 69 -11.09 -15.45 9.48
CA ALA A 69 -10.89 -16.25 10.67
C ALA A 69 -10.22 -15.41 11.76
N VAL A 70 -10.33 -15.91 12.98
CA VAL A 70 -9.62 -15.41 14.15
C VAL A 70 -8.77 -16.56 14.67
N PRO A 71 -7.51 -16.34 15.07
CA PRO A 71 -6.71 -17.37 15.70
C PRO A 71 -7.43 -17.95 16.93
N PRO A 72 -7.37 -19.27 17.16
CA PRO A 72 -7.99 -19.87 18.34
C PRO A 72 -7.33 -19.33 19.61
N ARG A 73 -8.13 -19.03 20.64
CA ARG A 73 -7.60 -18.63 21.96
C ARG A 73 -6.84 -19.81 22.57
N THR A 74 -5.63 -19.56 23.06
CA THR A 74 -4.76 -20.58 23.65
C THR A 74 -5.25 -21.06 25.02
N GLU A 75 -6.18 -20.33 25.64
CA GLU A 75 -6.78 -20.66 26.93
C GLU A 75 -8.11 -21.40 26.73
N THR A 76 -8.11 -22.72 26.94
CA THR A 76 -9.32 -23.53 27.02
C THR A 76 -9.87 -23.50 28.44
N TYR A 77 -10.99 -22.82 28.65
CA TYR A 77 -11.75 -22.91 29.89
C TYR A 77 -12.68 -24.12 29.82
N PRO A 78 -12.68 -25.04 30.80
CA PRO A 78 -13.65 -26.13 30.83
C PRO A 78 -15.06 -25.56 30.95
N THR A 79 -15.94 -25.94 30.03
CA THR A 79 -17.36 -25.59 30.09
C THR A 79 -17.97 -26.24 31.34
N PRO A 80 -18.60 -25.48 32.26
CA PRO A 80 -19.38 -26.09 33.34
C PRO A 80 -20.54 -26.89 32.74
N ALA A 81 -20.89 -28.02 33.35
CA ALA A 81 -21.98 -28.84 32.85
C ALA A 81 -23.31 -28.07 32.93
N GLU A 82 -24.18 -28.15 31.92
CA GLU A 82 -25.46 -27.42 31.92
C GLU A 82 -26.31 -27.74 33.16
N ALA A 83 -26.23 -28.98 33.65
CA ALA A 83 -26.89 -29.43 34.87
C ALA A 83 -26.37 -28.73 36.15
N GLU A 84 -25.10 -28.32 36.19
CA GLU A 84 -24.52 -27.60 37.35
C GLU A 84 -25.03 -26.17 37.43
N LEU A 85 -25.15 -25.48 36.28
CA LEU A 85 -25.71 -24.14 36.23
C LEU A 85 -27.21 -24.14 36.58
N GLU A 86 -27.96 -25.11 36.05
CA GLU A 86 -29.40 -25.25 36.37
C GLU A 86 -29.60 -25.50 37.88
N ALA A 87 -28.81 -26.40 38.47
CA ALA A 87 -28.88 -26.67 39.91
C ALA A 87 -28.53 -25.44 40.76
N ALA A 88 -27.60 -24.60 40.32
CA ALA A 88 -27.26 -23.35 41.00
C ALA A 88 -28.40 -22.32 40.90
N ILE A 89 -29.08 -22.23 39.75
CA ILE A 89 -30.27 -21.38 39.57
C ILE A 89 -31.39 -21.84 40.50
N ASP A 90 -31.70 -23.14 40.51
CA ASP A 90 -32.73 -23.73 41.37
C ASP A 90 -32.44 -23.51 42.86
N GLN A 91 -31.17 -23.59 43.27
CA GLN A 91 -30.76 -23.35 44.65
C GLN A 91 -30.98 -21.90 45.07
N VAL A 92 -30.73 -20.92 44.18
CA VAL A 92 -31.03 -19.50 44.44
C VAL A 92 -32.53 -19.30 44.62
N HIS A 93 -33.36 -19.82 43.71
CA HIS A 93 -34.82 -19.71 43.82
C HIS A 93 -35.35 -20.34 45.11
N ARG A 94 -34.86 -21.54 45.47
CA ARG A 94 -35.26 -22.22 46.72
C ARG A 94 -34.97 -21.38 47.97
N LEU A 95 -33.82 -20.72 48.03
CA LEU A 95 -33.44 -19.89 49.17
C LEU A 95 -34.27 -18.60 49.23
N GLU A 96 -34.60 -18.01 48.07
CA GLU A 96 -35.51 -16.85 47.98
C GLU A 96 -36.92 -17.20 48.47
N ASP A 97 -37.44 -18.37 48.08
CA ASP A 97 -38.73 -18.87 48.55
C ASP A 97 -38.76 -19.09 50.07
N LEU A 98 -37.67 -19.63 50.65
CA LEU A 98 -37.56 -19.80 52.10
C LEU A 98 -37.54 -18.47 52.85
N ILE A 99 -36.84 -17.46 52.33
CA ILE A 99 -36.87 -16.11 52.90
C ILE A 99 -38.28 -15.52 52.82
N ALA A 100 -38.99 -15.71 51.71
CA ALA A 100 -40.37 -15.26 51.57
C ALA A 100 -41.30 -15.91 52.60
N LEU A 101 -41.14 -17.22 52.85
CA LEU A 101 -41.89 -17.95 53.87
C LEU A 101 -41.61 -17.40 55.28
N ILE A 102 -40.34 -17.23 55.67
CA ILE A 102 -39.97 -16.70 56.98
C ILE A 102 -40.50 -15.28 57.17
N ASN A 103 -40.49 -14.44 56.12
CA ASN A 103 -41.07 -13.11 56.19
C ASN A 103 -42.59 -13.15 56.46
N GLN A 104 -43.31 -14.09 55.85
CA GLN A 104 -44.74 -14.30 56.15
C GLN A 104 -44.93 -14.74 57.61
N GLU A 105 -44.14 -15.69 58.10
CA GLU A 105 -44.21 -16.13 59.51
C GLU A 105 -43.91 -14.97 60.47
N MET A 106 -42.90 -14.15 60.20
CA MET A 106 -42.57 -12.97 61.00
C MET A 106 -43.72 -11.95 61.02
N LEU A 107 -44.41 -11.74 59.89
CA LEU A 107 -45.59 -10.87 59.85
C LEU A 107 -46.70 -11.44 60.75
N THR A 108 -47.00 -12.73 60.66
CA THR A 108 -48.01 -13.37 61.54
C THR A 108 -47.65 -13.29 63.02
N LEU A 109 -46.36 -13.41 63.37
CA LEU A 109 -45.87 -13.26 64.74
C LEU A 109 -45.96 -11.82 65.25
N THR A 110 -45.81 -10.84 64.36
CA THR A 110 -45.93 -9.41 64.69
C THR A 110 -47.39 -9.00 64.89
N ASP A 111 -48.31 -9.64 64.17
CA ASP A 111 -49.76 -9.41 64.29
C ASP A 111 -50.36 -10.00 65.59
N LEU A 112 -49.64 -10.90 66.28
CA LEU A 112 -50.02 -11.42 67.61
C LEU A 112 -49.81 -10.34 68.69
N GLN A 113 -50.73 -9.38 68.77
CA GLN A 113 -50.69 -8.35 69.80
C GLN A 113 -51.21 -8.86 71.15
N VAL A 114 -50.55 -8.43 72.23
CA VAL A 114 -51.10 -8.61 73.58
C VAL A 114 -52.30 -7.68 73.70
N PRO A 115 -53.53 -8.20 73.89
CA PRO A 115 -54.72 -7.36 73.92
C PRO A 115 -54.61 -6.30 75.01
N ASP A 116 -55.08 -5.08 74.77
CA ASP A 116 -55.01 -4.02 75.79
C ASP A 116 -55.81 -4.39 77.03
N ARG A 117 -55.40 -3.85 78.18
CA ARG A 117 -56.19 -4.01 79.40
C ARG A 117 -57.52 -3.25 79.17
N PRO A 118 -58.68 -3.86 79.42
CA PRO A 118 -59.94 -3.14 79.32
C PRO A 118 -59.95 -1.95 80.29
N ASP A 119 -60.46 -0.81 79.84
CA ASP A 119 -60.57 0.40 80.65
C ASP A 119 -61.40 0.14 81.92
N GLY A 120 -60.94 0.67 83.06
CA GLY A 120 -61.65 0.55 84.33
C GLY A 120 -62.82 1.54 84.44
N GLU A 121 -63.88 1.16 85.16
CA GLU A 121 -64.95 2.09 85.55
C GLU A 121 -64.47 3.07 86.64
N GLU A 122 -64.80 4.35 86.51
CA GLU A 122 -64.35 5.42 87.41
C GLU A 122 -64.83 5.19 88.86
N GLY A 123 -63.88 5.07 89.80
CA GLY A 123 -64.15 4.82 91.23
C GLY A 123 -64.12 3.35 91.69
N LYS A 124 -63.91 2.37 90.79
CA LYS A 124 -63.70 0.95 91.16
C LYS A 124 -62.24 0.51 90.92
N ALA A 125 -61.77 -0.45 91.73
CA ALA A 125 -60.46 -1.07 91.50
C ALA A 125 -60.45 -1.80 90.14
N PRO A 126 -59.42 -1.63 89.31
CA PRO A 126 -59.38 -2.19 87.97
C PRO A 126 -59.31 -3.73 87.99
N PRO A 127 -59.88 -4.44 86.98
CA PRO A 127 -59.99 -5.90 86.98
C PRO A 127 -58.60 -6.58 87.05
N PRO A 128 -58.46 -7.73 87.75
CA PRO A 128 -57.17 -8.41 87.89
C PRO A 128 -56.66 -8.86 86.52
N SER A 129 -55.52 -8.32 86.11
CA SER A 129 -54.83 -8.73 84.88
C SER A 129 -53.87 -9.87 85.22
N PRO A 130 -53.94 -11.04 84.56
CA PRO A 130 -52.93 -12.08 84.72
C PRO A 130 -51.63 -11.61 84.05
N LEU A 131 -50.84 -10.82 84.79
CA LEU A 131 -49.57 -10.25 84.34
C LEU A 131 -48.62 -11.35 83.83
N SER A 132 -48.62 -12.51 84.49
CA SER A 132 -47.82 -13.67 84.09
C SER A 132 -48.17 -14.20 82.69
N ALA A 133 -49.44 -14.24 82.32
CA ALA A 133 -49.87 -14.71 80.99
C ALA A 133 -49.54 -13.70 79.88
N ARG A 134 -49.60 -12.40 80.18
CA ARG A 134 -49.23 -11.33 79.25
C ARG A 134 -47.72 -11.30 79.01
N LEU A 135 -46.93 -11.40 80.08
CA LEU A 135 -45.47 -11.51 80.00
C LEU A 135 -45.08 -12.77 79.23
N ALA A 136 -45.69 -13.93 79.52
CA ALA A 136 -45.42 -15.17 78.79
C ALA A 136 -45.72 -15.06 77.28
N LEU A 137 -46.79 -14.37 76.87
CA LEU A 137 -47.08 -14.14 75.46
C LEU A 137 -46.10 -13.15 74.81
N ALA A 138 -45.73 -12.07 75.51
CA ALA A 138 -44.75 -11.11 75.02
C ALA A 138 -43.32 -11.71 74.93
N ASP A 139 -42.94 -12.53 75.90
CA ASP A 139 -41.68 -13.26 75.91
C ASP A 139 -41.67 -14.29 74.77
N PHE A 140 -42.78 -15.02 74.59
CA PHE A 140 -42.94 -15.97 73.47
C PHE A 140 -42.81 -15.28 72.10
N THR A 141 -43.53 -14.18 71.85
CA THR A 141 -43.44 -13.48 70.56
C THR A 141 -42.04 -12.91 70.34
N THR A 142 -41.39 -12.40 71.39
CA THR A 142 -40.02 -11.89 71.34
C THR A 142 -39.02 -13.01 71.01
N GLU A 143 -39.09 -14.15 71.69
CA GLU A 143 -38.22 -15.31 71.46
C GLU A 143 -38.42 -15.90 70.05
N GLN A 144 -39.67 -16.09 69.62
CA GLN A 144 -39.95 -16.62 68.28
C GLN A 144 -39.51 -15.66 67.18
N LEU A 145 -39.72 -14.35 67.35
CA LEU A 145 -39.26 -13.35 66.39
C LEU A 145 -37.73 -13.30 66.33
N GLN A 146 -37.05 -13.38 67.47
CA GLN A 146 -35.58 -13.45 67.51
C GLN A 146 -35.05 -14.70 66.81
N ALA A 147 -35.70 -15.85 66.99
CA ALA A 147 -35.34 -17.10 66.31
C ALA A 147 -35.55 -17.00 64.78
N ARG A 148 -36.70 -16.50 64.32
CA ARG A 148 -36.97 -16.30 62.88
C ARG A 148 -35.99 -15.30 62.25
N LEU A 149 -35.62 -14.23 62.96
CA LEU A 149 -34.62 -13.26 62.50
C LEU A 149 -33.23 -13.87 62.38
N GLN A 150 -32.83 -14.77 63.28
CA GLN A 150 -31.57 -15.50 63.18
C GLN A 150 -31.58 -16.47 61.99
N GLU A 151 -32.66 -17.21 61.81
CA GLU A 151 -32.84 -18.12 60.67
C GLU A 151 -32.80 -17.37 59.34
N ARG A 152 -33.51 -16.23 59.25
CA ARG A 152 -33.48 -15.37 58.05
C ARG A 152 -32.06 -14.92 57.70
N ARG A 153 -31.29 -14.44 58.69
CA ARG A 153 -29.88 -14.04 58.46
C ARG A 153 -29.02 -15.18 57.94
N ASN A 154 -29.21 -16.39 58.45
CA ASN A 154 -28.46 -17.56 57.98
C ASN A 154 -28.80 -17.91 56.53
N ILE A 155 -30.08 -17.85 56.16
CA ILE A 155 -30.53 -18.12 54.79
C ILE A 155 -30.11 -16.99 53.83
N GLU A 156 -30.14 -15.73 54.27
CA GLU A 156 -29.61 -14.58 53.51
C GLU A 156 -28.12 -14.77 53.16
N GLU A 157 -27.32 -15.26 54.10
CA GLU A 157 -25.90 -15.58 53.86
C GLU A 157 -25.73 -16.75 52.89
N GLN A 158 -26.55 -17.80 53.00
CA GLN A 158 -26.56 -18.89 52.03
C GLN A 158 -26.97 -18.43 50.63
N LEU A 159 -27.93 -17.51 50.53
CA LEU A 159 -28.38 -16.92 49.27
C LEU A 159 -27.27 -16.09 48.63
N ARG A 160 -26.51 -15.32 49.43
CA ARG A 160 -25.34 -14.58 48.95
C ARG A 160 -24.31 -15.52 48.32
N LEU A 161 -23.94 -16.60 49.01
CA LEU A 161 -22.99 -17.60 48.52
C LEU A 161 -23.50 -18.33 47.27
N ALA A 162 -24.80 -18.67 47.22
CA ALA A 162 -25.41 -19.31 46.06
C ALA A 162 -25.42 -18.40 44.82
N ARG A 163 -25.65 -17.09 45.00
CA ARG A 163 -25.57 -16.09 43.93
C ARG A 163 -24.14 -15.92 43.42
N GLU A 164 -23.14 -15.89 44.31
CA GLU A 164 -21.72 -15.87 43.93
C GLU A 164 -21.35 -17.11 43.12
N HIS A 165 -21.76 -18.30 43.58
CA HIS A 165 -21.51 -19.54 42.87
C HIS A 165 -22.17 -19.57 41.47
N ARG A 166 -23.42 -19.10 41.36
CA ARG A 166 -24.10 -18.95 40.08
C ARG A 166 -23.35 -17.99 39.15
N ALA A 167 -22.93 -16.83 39.65
CA ALA A 167 -22.19 -15.83 38.87
C ALA A 167 -20.84 -16.40 38.35
N ASP A 168 -20.12 -17.15 39.18
CA ASP A 168 -18.88 -17.83 38.79
C ASP A 168 -19.14 -18.85 37.66
N LEU A 169 -20.21 -19.64 37.76
CA LEU A 169 -20.60 -20.61 36.72
C LEU A 169 -21.03 -19.90 35.42
N GLU A 170 -21.78 -18.81 35.50
CA GLU A 170 -22.15 -17.98 34.35
C GLU A 170 -20.91 -17.37 33.68
N GLN A 171 -19.95 -16.86 34.46
CA GLN A 171 -18.69 -16.33 33.96
C GLN A 171 -17.84 -17.43 33.30
N ARG A 172 -17.73 -18.61 33.91
CA ARG A 172 -17.04 -19.76 33.28
C ARG A 172 -17.71 -20.19 31.99
N LYS A 173 -19.06 -20.24 31.95
CA LYS A 173 -19.82 -20.52 30.73
C LYS A 173 -19.60 -19.44 29.66
N ALA A 174 -19.53 -18.16 30.04
CA ALA A 174 -19.24 -17.07 29.11
C ALA A 174 -17.81 -17.14 28.55
N LEU A 175 -16.83 -17.52 29.38
CA LEU A 175 -15.44 -17.73 28.97
C LEU A 175 -15.25 -19.01 28.12
N ALA A 176 -16.05 -20.05 28.40
CA ALA A 176 -16.01 -21.33 27.70
C ALA A 176 -16.94 -21.40 26.48
N SER A 177 -17.85 -20.44 26.34
CA SER A 177 -18.69 -20.27 25.15
C SER A 177 -17.80 -20.18 23.91
N THR A 178 -17.99 -21.14 23.00
CA THR A 178 -17.28 -21.25 21.72
C THR A 178 -17.45 -20.03 20.82
N ALA A 179 -18.38 -19.13 21.17
CA ALA A 179 -18.57 -17.86 20.48
C ALA A 179 -17.45 -16.87 20.80
N GLN A 180 -16.33 -16.98 20.08
CA GLN A 180 -15.23 -16.04 20.18
C GLN A 180 -15.71 -14.66 19.69
N THR A 181 -15.84 -13.69 20.60
CA THR A 181 -15.95 -12.29 20.21
C THR A 181 -14.60 -11.84 19.67
N ALA A 182 -14.54 -11.56 18.37
CA ALA A 182 -13.33 -11.16 17.67
C ALA A 182 -12.94 -9.72 18.05
N ARG A 183 -11.65 -9.40 18.04
CA ARG A 183 -11.15 -8.01 18.02
C ARG A 183 -10.68 -7.63 16.60
N PRO A 184 -10.73 -6.34 16.21
CA PRO A 184 -10.33 -5.91 14.86
C PRO A 184 -8.94 -6.40 14.42
N HIS A 185 -7.93 -6.29 15.30
CA HIS A 185 -6.55 -6.67 15.01
C HIS A 185 -6.29 -8.18 14.99
N GLU A 186 -7.25 -9.00 15.39
CA GLU A 186 -7.14 -10.47 15.37
C GLU A 186 -7.64 -11.06 14.04
N LEU A 187 -8.39 -10.30 13.24
CA LEU A 187 -8.90 -10.79 11.96
C LEU A 187 -7.78 -11.13 10.99
N ARG A 188 -7.88 -12.30 10.37
CA ARG A 188 -7.02 -12.77 9.29
C ARG A 188 -7.88 -13.32 8.16
N LYS A 189 -7.36 -13.29 6.93
CA LYS A 189 -7.97 -14.03 5.82
C LYS A 189 -7.59 -15.50 5.93
N THR A 190 -8.50 -16.36 5.47
CA THR A 190 -8.30 -17.81 5.36
C THR A 190 -8.75 -18.27 3.98
N LEU A 191 -8.12 -19.32 3.46
CA LEU A 191 -8.45 -19.93 2.18
C LEU A 191 -8.85 -21.38 2.38
N VAL A 192 -10.11 -21.70 2.12
CA VAL A 192 -10.64 -23.06 2.17
C VAL A 192 -10.76 -23.61 0.74
N ILE A 193 -10.14 -24.74 0.46
CA ILE A 193 -10.07 -25.37 -0.86
C ILE A 193 -10.75 -26.73 -0.78
N ARG A 194 -11.61 -27.02 -1.76
CA ARG A 194 -12.20 -28.35 -1.97
C ARG A 194 -11.36 -29.12 -2.97
N LEU A 195 -10.73 -30.19 -2.51
CA LEU A 195 -10.01 -31.14 -3.34
C LEU A 195 -10.93 -32.28 -3.79
N SER A 196 -10.82 -32.62 -5.07
CA SER A 196 -11.51 -33.76 -5.69
C SER A 196 -10.48 -34.59 -6.44
N ASP A 197 -10.43 -35.89 -6.13
CA ASP A 197 -9.63 -36.85 -6.90
C ASP A 197 -10.46 -37.33 -8.11
N ARG A 198 -9.85 -37.43 -9.29
CA ARG A 198 -10.54 -37.92 -10.49
C ARG A 198 -10.49 -39.44 -10.64
N GLU A 199 -9.56 -40.11 -9.95
CA GLU A 199 -9.39 -41.56 -10.01
C GLU A 199 -9.33 -42.17 -8.60
N PRO A 200 -9.95 -43.34 -8.35
CA PRO A 200 -9.84 -44.02 -7.06
C PRO A 200 -8.40 -44.49 -6.83
N ALA A 201 -7.82 -44.01 -5.73
CA ALA A 201 -6.43 -44.16 -5.33
C ALA A 201 -5.94 -45.62 -5.35
N SER A 202 -4.91 -45.91 -6.15
CA SER A 202 -4.13 -47.16 -6.07
C SER A 202 -2.61 -46.95 -6.01
N LEU A 203 -2.13 -45.69 -5.89
CA LEU A 203 -0.71 -45.40 -5.78
C LEU A 203 -0.37 -44.74 -4.42
N PRO A 204 0.72 -45.14 -3.76
CA PRO A 204 1.15 -44.56 -2.50
C PRO A 204 1.51 -43.08 -2.66
N SER A 205 1.25 -42.32 -1.60
CA SER A 205 1.37 -40.86 -1.50
C SER A 205 2.70 -40.31 -2.03
N ALA A 206 2.69 -39.84 -3.28
CA ALA A 206 3.69 -38.89 -3.74
C ALA A 206 3.61 -37.62 -2.89
N SER A 207 4.73 -36.94 -2.66
CA SER A 207 4.74 -35.65 -1.97
C SER A 207 4.05 -34.61 -2.85
N LEU A 208 2.77 -34.34 -2.58
CA LEU A 208 2.01 -33.29 -3.25
C LEU A 208 2.25 -31.96 -2.57
N ARG A 209 2.33 -30.90 -3.35
CA ARG A 209 2.45 -29.52 -2.87
C ARG A 209 1.31 -28.68 -3.39
N LEU A 210 0.70 -27.91 -2.50
CA LEU A 210 -0.29 -26.91 -2.81
C LEU A 210 0.41 -25.56 -2.98
N LEU A 211 0.25 -24.94 -4.15
CA LEU A 211 0.73 -23.61 -4.46
C LEU A 211 -0.46 -22.65 -4.45
N VAL A 212 -0.34 -21.60 -3.65
CA VAL A 212 -1.34 -20.53 -3.58
C VAL A 212 -0.68 -19.23 -3.96
N GLU A 213 -1.16 -18.62 -5.02
CA GLU A 213 -0.70 -17.33 -5.52
C GLU A 213 -1.78 -16.27 -5.26
N TYR A 214 -1.38 -15.09 -4.78
CA TYR A 214 -2.28 -13.95 -4.56
C TYR A 214 -1.52 -12.64 -4.64
N PHE A 215 -2.25 -11.54 -4.86
CA PHE A 215 -1.74 -10.19 -4.94
C PHE A 215 -2.03 -9.39 -3.66
N VAL A 216 -1.08 -8.54 -3.28
CA VAL A 216 -1.16 -7.58 -2.17
C VAL A 216 -0.65 -6.20 -2.64
N PRO A 217 -1.37 -5.10 -2.40
CA PRO A 217 -1.00 -3.77 -2.91
C PRO A 217 0.16 -3.09 -2.15
N GLY A 218 0.49 -3.55 -0.95
CA GLY A 218 1.41 -2.88 -0.02
C GLY A 218 2.90 -3.10 -0.28
N ALA A 219 3.37 -3.02 -1.51
CA ALA A 219 4.79 -3.14 -1.83
C ALA A 219 5.20 -2.24 -3.00
N ARG A 220 6.48 -1.86 -3.04
CA ARG A 220 7.09 -1.15 -4.18
C ARG A 220 8.59 -1.34 -4.20
N TRP A 221 9.20 -1.02 -5.32
CA TRP A 221 10.66 -1.03 -5.44
C TRP A 221 11.20 0.11 -6.32
N THR A 222 12.50 0.36 -6.22
CA THR A 222 13.27 1.22 -7.14
C THR A 222 14.67 0.62 -7.35
N PRO A 223 15.22 0.63 -8.58
CA PRO A 223 16.53 0.06 -8.87
C PRO A 223 17.65 0.90 -8.27
N THR A 224 18.75 0.25 -7.89
CA THR A 224 20.02 0.91 -7.56
C THR A 224 21.18 0.02 -7.96
N TYR A 225 22.30 0.61 -8.37
CA TYR A 225 23.41 -0.12 -8.95
C TYR A 225 24.69 0.11 -8.16
N VAL A 226 25.56 -0.89 -8.20
CA VAL A 226 26.95 -0.75 -7.77
C VAL A 226 27.85 -1.20 -8.92
N CYS A 227 28.62 -0.27 -9.45
CA CYS A 227 29.59 -0.50 -10.50
C CYS A 227 30.99 -0.54 -9.88
N ARG A 228 31.64 -1.72 -9.89
CA ARG A 228 33.02 -1.87 -9.46
C ARG A 228 33.92 -2.06 -10.66
N LEU A 229 34.87 -1.15 -10.86
CA LEU A 229 35.82 -1.19 -11.95
C LEU A 229 37.18 -1.64 -11.40
N GLU A 230 37.83 -2.55 -12.12
CA GLU A 230 39.19 -2.99 -11.85
C GLU A 230 40.09 -2.55 -13.02
N SER A 231 40.98 -1.60 -12.72
CA SER A 231 41.83 -0.95 -13.71
C SER A 231 42.90 -1.89 -14.28
N ARG A 232 43.33 -2.90 -13.51
CA ARG A 232 44.39 -3.83 -13.92
C ARG A 232 43.94 -4.85 -14.95
N THR A 233 42.69 -5.30 -14.84
CA THR A 233 42.10 -6.30 -15.73
C THR A 233 41.19 -5.70 -16.79
N SER A 234 40.94 -4.38 -16.73
CA SER A 234 39.98 -3.68 -17.60
C SER A 234 38.58 -4.30 -17.56
N THR A 235 38.18 -4.79 -16.38
CA THR A 235 36.86 -5.40 -16.16
C THR A 235 36.03 -4.57 -15.20
N ALA A 236 34.72 -4.53 -15.41
CA ALA A 236 33.76 -4.01 -14.44
C ALA A 236 32.78 -5.09 -14.03
N THR A 237 32.37 -5.03 -12.78
CA THR A 237 31.25 -5.81 -12.25
C THR A 237 30.09 -4.86 -11.96
N ILE A 238 28.96 -5.08 -12.63
CA ILE A 238 27.71 -4.37 -12.37
C ILE A 238 26.86 -5.24 -11.45
N SER A 239 26.60 -4.74 -10.24
CA SER A 239 25.69 -5.36 -9.30
C SER A 239 24.37 -4.61 -9.30
N VAL A 240 23.30 -5.30 -9.64
CA VAL A 240 21.93 -4.79 -9.56
C VAL A 240 21.40 -5.04 -8.16
N ARG A 241 20.95 -3.97 -7.52
CA ARG A 241 20.24 -3.97 -6.25
C ARG A 241 18.89 -3.29 -6.45
N ALA A 242 18.03 -3.40 -5.46
CA ALA A 242 16.81 -2.62 -5.38
C ALA A 242 16.56 -2.19 -3.95
N PHE A 243 16.00 -0.99 -3.78
CA PHE A 243 15.35 -0.62 -2.54
C PHE A 243 13.90 -1.09 -2.63
N ILE A 244 13.50 -1.95 -1.70
CA ILE A 244 12.16 -2.53 -1.62
C ILE A 244 11.51 -2.04 -0.34
N CYS A 245 10.31 -1.49 -0.45
CA CYS A 245 9.49 -1.13 0.70
C CYS A 245 8.24 -1.99 0.66
N GLN A 246 7.90 -2.64 1.77
CA GLN A 246 6.71 -3.46 1.87
C GLN A 246 6.04 -3.33 3.23
N ARG A 247 4.72 -3.42 3.22
CA ARG A 247 3.83 -3.44 4.39
C ARG A 247 2.61 -4.31 4.08
N THR A 248 2.87 -5.50 3.56
CA THR A 248 1.83 -6.44 3.17
C THR A 248 1.16 -7.13 4.35
N GLY A 249 1.72 -7.00 5.56
CA GLY A 249 1.29 -7.71 6.76
C GLY A 249 1.97 -9.07 6.92
N GLU A 250 2.97 -9.37 6.10
CA GLU A 250 3.74 -10.61 6.13
C GLU A 250 5.21 -10.32 5.91
N ASP A 251 6.08 -10.87 6.76
CA ASP A 251 7.52 -10.83 6.55
C ASP A 251 7.92 -11.83 5.47
N TRP A 252 8.73 -11.38 4.51
CA TRP A 252 9.27 -12.24 3.48
C TRP A 252 10.59 -12.78 3.98
N SER A 253 10.62 -14.03 4.47
CA SER A 253 11.83 -14.67 4.99
C SER A 253 12.28 -15.82 4.08
N GLY A 254 13.50 -15.73 3.56
CA GLY A 254 14.13 -16.74 2.72
C GLY A 254 13.43 -16.93 1.38
N VAL A 255 12.86 -15.88 0.79
CA VAL A 255 12.01 -15.99 -0.41
C VAL A 255 12.83 -15.88 -1.70
N ARG A 256 12.35 -16.51 -2.78
CA ARG A 256 12.82 -16.22 -4.14
C ARG A 256 12.20 -14.91 -4.59
N LEU A 257 13.03 -13.91 -4.82
CA LEU A 257 12.56 -12.57 -5.22
C LEU A 257 12.67 -12.38 -6.73
N GLU A 258 11.61 -11.85 -7.32
CA GLU A 258 11.56 -11.34 -8.69
C GLU A 258 11.02 -9.92 -8.64
N LEU A 259 11.66 -8.98 -9.33
CA LEU A 259 11.14 -7.62 -9.50
C LEU A 259 10.57 -7.48 -10.90
N SER A 260 9.43 -6.82 -11.01
CA SER A 260 8.69 -6.64 -12.25
C SER A 260 8.36 -5.16 -12.44
N THR A 261 8.49 -4.67 -13.66
CA THR A 261 8.01 -3.32 -14.03
C THR A 261 6.53 -3.31 -14.41
N ALA A 262 5.92 -4.49 -14.57
CA ALA A 262 4.53 -4.65 -15.00
C ALA A 262 3.51 -4.11 -13.99
N ASP A 263 2.32 -3.82 -14.52
CA ASP A 263 1.12 -3.62 -13.71
C ASP A 263 0.30 -4.91 -13.63
N PRO A 264 0.15 -5.52 -12.45
CA PRO A 264 -0.62 -6.77 -12.33
C PRO A 264 -2.13 -6.55 -12.42
N ILE A 265 -2.65 -5.36 -12.13
CA ILE A 265 -4.09 -5.06 -12.08
C ILE A 265 -4.53 -4.15 -13.25
N ALA A 266 -3.61 -3.74 -14.14
CA ALA A 266 -3.99 -2.94 -15.29
C ALA A 266 -5.02 -3.67 -16.16
N TRP A 267 -6.14 -2.99 -16.39
CA TRP A 267 -7.15 -3.44 -17.33
C TRP A 267 -6.58 -3.42 -18.75
N CYS A 268 -6.20 -4.59 -19.27
CA CYS A 268 -5.81 -4.75 -20.66
C CYS A 268 -7.06 -5.00 -21.53
N ALA A 269 -7.81 -3.93 -21.85
CA ALA A 269 -8.60 -3.97 -23.08
C ALA A 269 -7.61 -4.06 -24.25
N LEU A 270 -7.87 -4.96 -25.22
CA LEU A 270 -7.13 -4.90 -26.48
C LEU A 270 -7.29 -3.47 -27.03
N PRO A 271 -6.19 -2.75 -27.29
CA PRO A 271 -6.30 -1.46 -27.93
C PRO A 271 -6.95 -1.69 -29.29
N GLU A 272 -8.07 -1.03 -29.54
CA GLU A 272 -8.61 -0.97 -30.89
C GLU A 272 -7.59 -0.20 -31.73
N LEU A 273 -6.85 -0.91 -32.59
CA LEU A 273 -5.97 -0.28 -33.56
C LEU A 273 -6.84 0.19 -34.72
N PRO A 274 -7.21 1.48 -34.82
CA PRO A 274 -7.96 1.93 -35.98
C PRO A 274 -7.10 1.71 -37.22
N ALA A 275 -7.68 1.08 -38.24
CA ALA A 275 -7.02 0.98 -39.54
C ALA A 275 -6.73 2.40 -40.04
N ARG A 276 -5.44 2.76 -40.12
CA ARG A 276 -5.00 4.00 -40.77
C ARG A 276 -5.19 3.84 -42.27
N ARG A 277 -6.36 4.25 -42.77
CA ARG A 277 -6.67 4.24 -44.20
C ARG A 277 -6.32 5.58 -44.81
N ILE A 278 -5.53 5.57 -45.88
CA ILE A 278 -5.29 6.77 -46.70
C ILE A 278 -6.51 6.91 -47.64
N GLY A 279 -7.35 7.90 -47.43
CA GLY A 279 -8.59 8.10 -48.19
C GLY A 279 -9.44 9.27 -47.69
N ARG A 280 -10.64 9.47 -48.27
CA ARG A 280 -11.60 10.48 -47.81
C ARG A 280 -12.03 10.18 -46.37
N VAL A 281 -12.16 11.22 -45.53
CA VAL A 281 -12.62 11.12 -44.14
C VAL A 281 -13.95 10.37 -44.10
N GLN A 282 -13.96 9.19 -43.47
CA GLN A 282 -15.18 8.43 -43.21
C GLN A 282 -15.68 8.77 -41.80
N PRO A 283 -16.99 9.01 -41.61
CA PRO A 283 -17.54 9.18 -40.28
C PRO A 283 -17.30 7.90 -39.45
N PRO A 284 -17.01 8.03 -38.15
CA PRO A 284 -16.74 6.88 -37.29
C PRO A 284 -17.94 5.93 -37.27
N VAL A 285 -17.67 4.63 -37.36
CA VAL A 285 -18.71 3.60 -37.26
C VAL A 285 -19.24 3.60 -35.83
N HIS A 286 -20.56 3.81 -35.65
CA HIS A 286 -21.19 3.70 -34.33
C HIS A 286 -20.98 2.27 -33.80
N LYS A 287 -20.33 2.14 -32.64
CA LYS A 287 -20.19 0.85 -31.95
C LYS A 287 -21.60 0.35 -31.62
N SER A 288 -22.01 -0.79 -32.16
CA SER A 288 -23.24 -1.43 -31.66
C SER A 288 -22.92 -1.99 -30.28
N GLY A 289 -23.45 -1.35 -29.24
CA GLY A 289 -23.41 -1.90 -27.89
C GLY A 289 -24.12 -3.26 -27.79
N TRP A 290 -24.11 -3.83 -26.60
CA TRP A 290 -24.85 -5.05 -26.26
C TRP A 290 -26.27 -4.99 -26.82
N ARG A 291 -26.60 -5.90 -27.73
CA ARG A 291 -27.97 -6.05 -28.21
C ARG A 291 -28.76 -6.76 -27.13
N ARG A 292 -29.85 -6.14 -26.68
CA ARG A 292 -30.81 -6.78 -25.78
C ARG A 292 -31.26 -8.10 -26.42
N PRO A 293 -31.42 -9.19 -25.66
CA PRO A 293 -32.01 -10.41 -26.19
C PRO A 293 -33.37 -10.06 -26.84
N PRO A 294 -33.72 -10.69 -27.98
CA PRO A 294 -34.94 -10.38 -28.68
C PRO A 294 -36.14 -10.53 -27.75
N ILE A 295 -37.06 -9.57 -27.82
CA ILE A 295 -38.32 -9.62 -27.08
C ILE A 295 -39.04 -10.92 -27.48
N GLY A 296 -39.38 -11.75 -26.51
CA GLY A 296 -39.99 -13.08 -26.75
C GLY A 296 -39.02 -14.27 -26.71
N ALA A 297 -37.72 -14.07 -26.44
CA ALA A 297 -36.77 -15.18 -26.28
C ALA A 297 -37.16 -16.17 -25.15
N GLY A 298 -37.88 -15.71 -24.13
CA GLY A 298 -38.45 -16.59 -23.09
C GLY A 298 -39.53 -17.54 -23.61
N GLY A 299 -40.27 -17.14 -24.65
CA GLY A 299 -41.32 -17.95 -25.28
C GLY A 299 -40.79 -19.23 -25.95
N LEU A 300 -39.52 -19.23 -26.35
CA LEU A 300 -38.85 -20.42 -26.91
C LEU A 300 -38.70 -21.56 -25.89
N PHE A 301 -38.84 -21.27 -24.59
CA PHE A 301 -38.71 -22.26 -23.51
C PHE A 301 -40.05 -22.59 -22.83
N GLU A 302 -41.16 -21.97 -23.24
CA GLU A 302 -42.48 -22.20 -22.63
C GLU A 302 -42.99 -23.64 -22.77
N ASP A 303 -42.66 -24.31 -23.88
CA ASP A 303 -43.03 -25.71 -24.10
C ASP A 303 -42.21 -26.66 -23.21
N TYR A 304 -40.93 -26.32 -22.97
CA TYR A 304 -40.07 -27.04 -22.03
C TYR A 304 -40.57 -26.90 -20.59
N ASP A 305 -40.96 -25.68 -20.20
CA ASP A 305 -41.52 -25.41 -18.87
C ASP A 305 -42.87 -26.10 -18.66
N ARG A 306 -43.73 -26.15 -19.69
CA ARG A 306 -44.99 -26.91 -19.66
C ARG A 306 -44.77 -28.41 -19.51
N GLN A 307 -43.86 -28.99 -20.30
CA GLN A 307 -43.53 -30.41 -20.18
C GLN A 307 -42.95 -30.76 -18.82
N ARG A 308 -42.13 -29.87 -18.25
CA ARG A 308 -41.57 -30.04 -16.90
C ARG A 308 -42.64 -29.94 -15.81
N GLN A 309 -43.58 -29.01 -15.92
CA GLN A 309 -44.71 -28.92 -14.99
C GLN A 309 -45.63 -30.14 -15.07
N ALA A 310 -45.90 -30.64 -16.27
CA ALA A 310 -46.65 -31.88 -16.46
C ALA A 310 -45.91 -33.10 -15.89
N ALA A 311 -44.58 -33.17 -16.05
CA ALA A 311 -43.75 -34.21 -15.44
C ALA A 311 -43.78 -34.13 -13.90
N LEU A 312 -43.66 -32.92 -13.32
CA LEU A 312 -43.76 -32.69 -11.87
C LEU A 312 -45.14 -33.04 -11.31
N ALA A 313 -46.22 -32.77 -12.04
CA ALA A 313 -47.59 -33.13 -11.66
C ALA A 313 -47.87 -34.64 -11.77
N THR A 314 -47.10 -35.37 -12.58
CA THR A 314 -47.24 -36.82 -12.77
C THR A 314 -46.47 -37.63 -11.71
N VAL A 315 -45.54 -37.00 -10.99
CA VAL A 315 -44.90 -37.61 -9.82
C VAL A 315 -45.89 -37.62 -8.66
N LYS A 316 -46.65 -38.72 -8.52
CA LYS A 316 -47.35 -39.01 -7.27
C LYS A 316 -46.30 -39.15 -6.16
N GLN A 317 -46.23 -38.16 -5.27
CA GLN A 317 -45.55 -38.35 -3.99
C GLN A 317 -46.16 -39.59 -3.32
N PRO A 318 -45.36 -40.57 -2.87
CA PRO A 318 -45.89 -41.60 -1.99
C PRO A 318 -46.44 -40.93 -0.73
N PRO A 319 -47.49 -41.47 -0.09
CA PRO A 319 -48.01 -40.89 1.14
C PRO A 319 -46.87 -40.83 2.16
N VAL A 320 -46.53 -39.61 2.56
CA VAL A 320 -45.54 -39.33 3.59
C VAL A 320 -46.05 -40.02 4.86
N SER A 321 -45.33 -41.04 5.33
CA SER A 321 -45.55 -41.55 6.69
C SER A 321 -45.28 -40.40 7.66
N ASP A 322 -46.16 -40.24 8.67
CA ASP A 322 -46.14 -39.20 9.71
C ASP A 322 -44.83 -39.18 10.53
N LEU A 323 -43.74 -38.77 9.90
CA LEU A 323 -42.56 -38.29 10.59
C LEU A 323 -42.78 -36.79 10.79
N VAL A 324 -43.26 -36.44 11.98
CA VAL A 324 -43.22 -35.07 12.48
C VAL A 324 -41.74 -34.67 12.58
N LEU A 325 -41.23 -34.03 11.55
CA LEU A 325 -39.98 -33.30 11.63
C LEU A 325 -40.24 -32.06 12.51
N PRO A 326 -39.35 -31.73 13.47
CA PRO A 326 -39.46 -30.47 14.19
C PRO A 326 -39.39 -29.32 13.18
N ASP A 327 -40.15 -28.24 13.44
CA ASP A 327 -40.18 -27.05 12.59
C ASP A 327 -38.75 -26.55 12.35
N LEU A 328 -38.26 -26.74 11.13
CA LEU A 328 -37.04 -26.10 10.67
C LEU A 328 -37.38 -24.63 10.47
N VAL A 329 -36.97 -23.79 11.44
CA VAL A 329 -37.03 -22.34 11.33
C VAL A 329 -36.24 -21.93 10.08
N SER A 330 -36.93 -21.41 9.07
CA SER A 330 -36.30 -20.79 7.91
C SER A 330 -35.32 -19.71 8.39
N PRO A 331 -34.07 -19.68 7.90
CA PRO A 331 -33.14 -18.62 8.27
C PRO A 331 -33.70 -17.28 7.78
N VAL A 332 -33.92 -16.37 8.72
CA VAL A 332 -34.31 -14.99 8.43
C VAL A 332 -33.18 -14.34 7.62
N PRO A 333 -33.47 -13.67 6.48
CA PRO A 333 -32.45 -12.90 5.78
C PRO A 333 -31.93 -11.80 6.70
N LEU A 334 -30.63 -11.86 7.04
CA LEU A 334 -29.97 -10.86 7.88
C LEU A 334 -29.75 -9.59 7.06
N THR A 335 -30.59 -8.59 7.26
CA THR A 335 -30.32 -7.21 6.90
C THR A 335 -29.63 -6.51 8.08
N ALA A 336 -29.00 -5.36 7.85
CA ALA A 336 -28.38 -4.56 8.93
C ALA A 336 -29.36 -4.25 10.08
N ASP A 337 -30.66 -4.29 9.80
CA ASP A 337 -31.75 -4.05 10.78
C ASP A 337 -32.10 -5.28 11.64
N THR A 338 -31.56 -6.48 11.33
CA THR A 338 -31.87 -7.72 12.08
C THR A 338 -30.95 -7.93 13.28
N VAL A 339 -29.94 -7.08 13.46
CA VAL A 339 -29.09 -7.05 14.65
C VAL A 339 -29.70 -6.08 15.66
N VAL A 340 -30.41 -6.62 16.65
CA VAL A 340 -30.89 -5.81 17.78
C VAL A 340 -29.69 -5.43 18.63
N PHE A 341 -29.27 -4.17 18.53
CA PHE A 341 -28.37 -3.54 19.48
C PHE A 341 -29.03 -3.57 20.86
N ARG A 342 -28.48 -4.34 21.80
CA ARG A 342 -28.67 -4.04 23.22
C ARG A 342 -27.65 -2.98 23.61
N THR A 343 -28.00 -1.72 23.37
CA THR A 343 -27.43 -0.64 24.18
C THR A 343 -28.10 -0.73 25.54
N SER A 344 -27.31 -0.91 26.61
CA SER A 344 -27.74 -0.47 27.92
C SER A 344 -27.86 1.04 27.83
N ASP A 345 -29.06 1.56 27.59
CA ASP A 345 -29.59 2.82 28.11
C ASP A 345 -30.92 3.18 27.41
N GLY A 346 -31.94 3.42 28.23
CA GLY A 346 -33.06 4.36 28.04
C GLY A 346 -33.84 4.35 26.71
N VAL A 347 -35.08 3.86 26.78
CA VAL A 347 -36.14 4.00 25.76
C VAL A 347 -36.53 5.47 25.56
N TYR A 348 -36.49 5.97 24.32
CA TYR A 348 -37.41 7.00 23.81
C TYR A 348 -37.84 6.66 22.39
N PRO A 349 -39.15 6.71 22.05
CA PRO A 349 -39.61 6.44 20.70
C PRO A 349 -39.36 7.66 19.80
N ARG A 350 -38.58 7.48 18.73
CA ARG A 350 -38.47 8.47 17.64
C ARG A 350 -39.74 8.41 16.78
N GLN A 351 -40.57 9.44 16.89
CA GLN A 351 -41.65 9.72 15.94
C GLN A 351 -41.03 10.23 14.64
N LYS A 352 -41.40 9.58 13.53
CA LYS A 352 -41.24 10.08 12.16
C LYS A 352 -42.11 11.32 12.02
N ASP A 353 -41.51 12.46 11.69
CA ASP A 353 -42.16 13.44 10.85
C ASP A 353 -41.14 14.07 9.90
N ALA A 354 -41.52 14.05 8.62
CA ALA A 354 -40.84 14.70 7.54
C ALA A 354 -41.06 16.20 7.62
N ARG A 355 -39.99 16.99 7.50
CA ARG A 355 -40.01 18.33 6.92
C ARG A 355 -38.62 18.67 6.40
N GLU A 356 -38.59 19.01 5.12
CA GLU A 356 -37.53 19.75 4.47
C GLU A 356 -37.27 21.04 5.26
N GLU A 357 -36.02 21.35 5.56
CA GLU A 357 -35.60 22.75 5.73
C GLU A 357 -34.06 22.87 5.66
N GLU A 358 -33.65 23.92 4.98
CA GLU A 358 -32.31 24.27 4.52
C GLU A 358 -31.34 24.53 5.67
N TRP A 359 -30.12 23.99 5.58
CA TRP A 359 -29.02 24.39 6.45
C TRP A 359 -28.37 25.67 5.91
N VAL A 360 -28.81 26.81 6.44
CA VAL A 360 -28.08 28.08 6.34
C VAL A 360 -26.98 28.08 7.41
N PHE A 361 -25.72 28.18 6.97
CA PHE A 361 -24.58 28.44 7.83
C PHE A 361 -24.69 29.86 8.41
N GLY A 362 -24.94 29.94 9.72
CA GLY A 362 -24.84 31.17 10.51
C GLY A 362 -23.70 31.05 11.51
N SER A 363 -22.58 31.67 11.18
CA SER A 363 -21.51 32.06 12.10
C SER A 363 -22.02 33.02 13.17
N ILE A 364 -21.61 32.85 14.43
CA ILE A 364 -21.40 33.93 15.42
C ILE A 364 -20.44 33.41 16.50
N GLU A 365 -19.41 34.23 16.74
CA GLU A 365 -18.49 34.23 17.87
C GLU A 365 -19.20 34.75 19.13
N ASP A 366 -18.99 34.14 20.30
CA ASP A 366 -18.37 34.80 21.47
C ASP A 366 -18.65 34.10 22.81
N GLU A 367 -17.55 34.02 23.56
CA GLU A 367 -17.37 34.17 25.02
C GLU A 367 -18.17 33.38 26.08
N SER A 368 -17.37 32.67 26.87
CA SER A 368 -17.27 32.73 28.35
C SER A 368 -18.11 31.79 29.22
N ASP A 369 -17.42 31.35 30.28
CA ASP A 369 -17.86 30.67 31.50
C ASP A 369 -18.11 29.15 31.46
N ALA A 370 -17.09 28.39 31.88
CA ALA A 370 -17.18 27.58 33.12
C ALA A 370 -15.86 26.83 33.39
N LYS A 371 -15.08 27.36 34.35
CA LYS A 371 -14.18 26.59 35.19
C LYS A 371 -15.01 25.92 36.29
N ASP A 372 -14.70 24.65 36.58
CA ASP A 372 -14.73 23.99 37.89
C ASP A 372 -15.20 22.53 37.76
N TRP A 373 -14.25 21.60 37.68
CA TRP A 373 -14.31 20.36 38.45
C TRP A 373 -12.97 19.62 38.32
N PHE A 374 -12.18 19.59 39.39
CA PHE A 374 -11.41 18.44 39.92
C PHE A 374 -10.28 18.94 40.82
N SER A 375 -10.58 19.06 42.12
CA SER A 375 -9.60 18.98 43.20
C SER A 375 -10.18 18.20 44.38
N GLU A 376 -9.33 17.38 44.99
CA GLU A 376 -9.48 16.67 46.28
C GLU A 376 -10.45 15.48 46.29
N ALA A 377 -10.17 14.32 46.90
CA ALA A 377 -9.24 13.94 47.96
C ALA A 377 -8.82 12.45 47.72
N THR A 378 -7.57 12.00 47.85
CA THR A 378 -6.68 11.85 49.04
C THR A 378 -7.19 10.97 50.18
N GLY A 379 -6.31 10.04 50.59
CA GLY A 379 -6.34 9.25 51.84
C GLY A 379 -6.49 7.75 51.60
N PHE A 380 -5.63 6.82 52.04
CA PHE A 380 -4.60 6.77 53.09
C PHE A 380 -3.70 5.55 52.73
N GLU A 381 -2.36 5.66 52.75
CA GLU A 381 -1.41 5.14 53.79
C GLU A 381 -1.33 3.60 53.91
N GLU A 382 -0.24 2.91 54.26
CA GLU A 382 1.19 3.16 54.48
C GLU A 382 1.82 1.74 54.57
N GLY A 383 3.12 1.60 54.31
CA GLY A 383 3.80 0.31 54.52
C GLY A 383 5.26 0.31 54.08
N ALA A 384 6.09 1.03 54.84
CA ALA A 384 7.53 1.14 54.65
C ALA A 384 8.32 -0.16 54.88
N LEU A 385 9.41 -0.36 54.13
CA LEU A 385 10.68 -0.88 54.67
C LEU A 385 11.90 -0.55 53.78
N ARG A 386 12.75 0.32 54.37
CA ARG A 386 14.22 0.52 54.32
C ARG A 386 15.04 -0.65 53.69
N SER A 387 16.25 -0.51 53.13
CA SER A 387 17.30 0.53 53.05
C SER A 387 18.53 -0.01 52.28
N ALA A 388 19.39 0.91 51.78
CA ALA A 388 20.84 0.76 51.48
C ALA A 388 21.23 -0.03 50.22
N ASP A 389 22.21 0.35 49.39
CA ASP A 389 23.34 1.28 49.54
C ASP A 389 23.88 1.70 48.14
N ARG A 390 24.55 2.87 48.07
CA ARG A 390 25.29 3.37 46.90
C ARG A 390 26.80 3.10 47.07
N PRO A 391 27.60 3.13 45.98
CA PRO A 391 28.36 4.35 45.63
C PRO A 391 28.36 4.61 44.10
N ARG A 392 27.95 5.79 43.61
CA ARG A 392 28.75 7.00 43.29
C ARG A 392 30.07 6.75 42.53
N ASP A 393 30.07 7.14 41.26
CA ASP A 393 31.20 7.84 40.67
C ASP A 393 30.76 8.99 39.73
N ARG A 394 31.56 10.05 39.74
CA ARG A 394 31.32 11.41 39.22
C ARG A 394 32.12 11.68 37.94
N ALA A 395 31.51 12.36 36.96
CA ALA A 395 32.15 13.42 36.15
C ALA A 395 31.06 14.14 35.32
N LYS A 396 30.63 15.35 35.71
CA LYS A 396 31.12 16.69 35.28
C LYS A 396 30.86 17.03 33.81
N SER A 397 29.86 17.88 33.57
CA SER A 397 29.94 18.97 32.59
C SER A 397 28.93 20.06 32.94
N ALA A 398 29.43 21.29 32.97
CA ALA A 398 28.81 22.47 33.55
C ALA A 398 27.87 23.19 32.56
N LYS A 399 26.76 23.70 33.08
CA LYS A 399 25.90 24.70 32.44
C LYS A 399 26.56 26.08 32.50
N ARG A 400 26.47 26.83 31.41
CA ARG A 400 26.59 28.30 31.43
C ARG A 400 25.55 28.87 30.48
N GLU A 401 24.54 29.51 31.06
CA GLU A 401 23.59 30.38 30.36
C GLU A 401 24.27 31.68 29.96
N VAL A 402 24.01 32.17 28.73
CA VAL A 402 24.07 33.60 28.39
C VAL A 402 23.00 33.91 27.33
N GLN A 403 22.02 34.68 27.78
CA GLN A 403 21.32 35.80 27.12
C GLN A 403 21.21 35.86 25.59
N SER A 404 19.96 35.90 25.13
CA SER A 404 19.51 36.25 23.80
C SER A 404 19.41 37.77 23.61
N ALA A 405 20.02 38.27 22.53
CA ALA A 405 19.73 39.58 21.92
C ALA A 405 19.60 39.38 20.39
N PRO A 406 18.82 40.22 19.69
CA PRO A 406 18.20 39.86 18.41
C PRO A 406 19.13 40.09 17.21
N MET A 407 19.02 39.25 16.18
CA MET A 407 19.63 39.49 14.87
C MET A 407 18.58 39.46 13.75
N THR A 408 18.71 40.50 12.93
CA THR A 408 17.95 40.98 11.77
C THR A 408 17.71 39.98 10.63
N PRO A 409 16.57 40.07 9.91
CA PRO A 409 16.32 39.33 8.67
C PRO A 409 17.04 39.94 7.45
N PRO A 410 17.29 39.17 6.37
CA PRO A 410 17.91 39.65 5.13
C PRO A 410 16.95 40.49 4.26
N PRO A 411 17.47 41.33 3.34
CA PRO A 411 16.68 42.32 2.60
C PRO A 411 15.89 41.72 1.40
N PRO A 412 14.80 42.38 0.95
CA PRO A 412 13.99 41.93 -0.18
C PRO A 412 14.58 42.35 -1.53
N VAL A 413 14.46 41.47 -2.54
CA VAL A 413 14.83 41.72 -3.94
C VAL A 413 13.69 42.46 -4.66
N ALA A 414 14.07 43.49 -5.41
CA ALA A 414 13.21 44.46 -6.08
C ALA A 414 12.48 43.92 -7.33
N ALA A 415 11.22 44.34 -7.49
CA ALA A 415 10.43 44.18 -8.71
C ALA A 415 10.73 45.31 -9.73
N PRO A 416 10.68 45.05 -11.05
CA PRO A 416 10.81 46.12 -12.05
C PRO A 416 9.46 46.87 -12.23
N GLY A 417 9.58 48.19 -12.31
CA GLY A 417 8.46 49.15 -12.24
C GLY A 417 7.64 49.34 -13.52
N ARG A 418 6.42 49.82 -13.29
CA ARG A 418 5.48 50.36 -14.28
C ARG A 418 5.97 51.70 -14.84
N GLY A 419 6.05 51.80 -16.17
CA GLY A 419 6.13 53.06 -16.92
C GLY A 419 4.77 53.44 -17.49
N LEU A 420 4.44 54.73 -17.40
CA LEU A 420 3.17 55.36 -17.76
C LEU A 420 2.89 55.47 -19.27
N LEU A 421 1.60 55.58 -19.55
CA LEU A 421 0.89 55.81 -20.81
C LEU A 421 1.26 57.14 -21.50
N GLN A 422 1.31 57.14 -22.84
CA GLN A 422 0.84 58.27 -23.64
C GLN A 422 0.24 57.82 -25.00
N ARG A 423 -0.93 58.39 -25.29
CA ARG A 423 -1.83 58.19 -26.44
C ARG A 423 -1.25 58.72 -27.76
N VAL A 424 -1.59 58.08 -28.90
CA VAL A 424 -2.12 58.78 -30.09
C VAL A 424 -3.13 57.88 -30.81
N SER A 425 -4.25 58.49 -31.20
CA SER A 425 -5.40 57.94 -31.92
C SER A 425 -5.54 58.57 -33.31
N LYS A 426 -6.35 57.91 -34.18
CA LYS A 426 -7.01 58.33 -35.46
C LYS A 426 -6.33 57.83 -36.73
N ALA A 427 -6.90 56.83 -37.42
CA ALA A 427 -7.94 56.90 -38.47
C ALA A 427 -7.28 57.00 -39.87
N ALA A 428 -7.68 56.35 -40.98
CA ALA A 428 -8.94 55.78 -41.45
C ALA A 428 -8.72 54.95 -42.76
N VAL A 429 -9.50 53.84 -42.92
CA VAL A 429 -10.24 53.35 -44.14
C VAL A 429 -9.44 52.69 -45.32
N PRO A 430 -9.98 51.77 -46.18
CA PRO A 430 -11.27 51.05 -46.21
C PRO A 430 -11.22 49.51 -46.30
N THR A 431 -12.41 48.97 -45.99
CA THR A 431 -13.00 47.64 -46.20
C THR A 431 -13.15 47.21 -47.67
N SER A 432 -12.92 45.92 -47.97
CA SER A 432 -13.74 45.12 -48.90
C SER A 432 -13.41 43.61 -48.84
N GLN A 433 -14.20 42.89 -48.04
CA GLN A 433 -14.76 41.54 -48.22
C GLN A 433 -13.89 40.39 -48.80
N ALA A 434 -13.56 39.43 -47.94
CA ALA A 434 -13.88 38.01 -48.14
C ALA A 434 -13.95 37.29 -46.78
N LEU A 435 -15.16 36.86 -46.43
CA LEU A 435 -15.53 36.15 -45.21
C LEU A 435 -15.06 34.69 -45.27
N VAL A 436 -14.22 34.27 -44.32
CA VAL A 436 -14.35 32.96 -43.67
C VAL A 436 -14.17 33.19 -42.18
N SER A 437 -15.30 33.15 -41.47
CA SER A 437 -15.37 33.20 -40.02
C SER A 437 -14.63 32.01 -39.41
N VAL A 438 -13.54 32.28 -38.70
CA VAL A 438 -13.05 31.39 -37.64
C VAL A 438 -14.04 31.57 -36.49
N ALA A 439 -15.06 30.72 -36.45
CA ALA A 439 -15.87 30.58 -35.25
C ALA A 439 -14.97 30.03 -34.15
N GLU A 440 -14.92 30.74 -33.03
CA GLU A 440 -14.39 30.26 -31.76
C GLU A 440 -14.83 28.81 -31.54
N ALA A 441 -13.86 27.90 -31.51
CA ALA A 441 -14.09 26.54 -31.05
C ALA A 441 -14.42 26.64 -29.56
N ALA A 442 -15.71 26.57 -29.27
CA ALA A 442 -16.26 26.40 -27.93
C ALA A 442 -15.47 25.32 -27.17
N PRO A 443 -15.25 25.48 -25.85
CA PRO A 443 -14.69 24.42 -25.04
C PRO A 443 -15.64 23.22 -25.15
N LEU A 444 -15.18 22.16 -25.81
CA LEU A 444 -15.87 20.86 -25.82
C LEU A 444 -15.76 20.26 -24.42
N HIS A 445 -16.55 20.78 -23.48
CA HIS A 445 -17.12 19.99 -22.40
C HIS A 445 -18.26 19.17 -23.00
N ASP A 446 -17.91 18.19 -23.83
CA ASP A 446 -18.76 17.03 -23.95
C ASP A 446 -18.55 16.25 -22.65
N ALA A 447 -19.45 16.49 -21.71
CA ALA A 447 -19.73 15.55 -20.65
C ALA A 447 -19.97 14.20 -21.34
N PHE A 448 -18.94 13.35 -21.35
CA PHE A 448 -19.14 11.93 -21.54
C PHE A 448 -20.27 11.56 -20.57
N PRO A 449 -21.40 10.99 -21.04
CA PRO A 449 -22.24 10.30 -20.08
C PRO A 449 -21.28 9.36 -19.37
N ALA A 450 -21.19 9.49 -18.05
CA ALA A 450 -20.35 8.65 -17.23
C ALA A 450 -20.65 7.23 -17.68
N LEU A 451 -19.72 6.64 -18.46
CA LEU A 451 -19.73 5.23 -18.71
C LEU A 451 -19.60 4.69 -17.30
N GLU A 452 -20.68 4.13 -16.77
CA GLU A 452 -20.61 3.28 -15.59
C GLU A 452 -19.56 2.23 -15.92
N VAL A 453 -18.33 2.50 -15.48
CA VAL A 453 -17.28 1.51 -15.40
C VAL A 453 -17.86 0.49 -14.43
N ALA A 454 -18.41 -0.61 -14.94
CA ALA A 454 -18.59 -1.79 -14.09
C ALA A 454 -17.17 -2.23 -13.71
N PRO A 455 -16.66 -1.90 -12.51
CA PRO A 455 -15.23 -1.96 -12.22
C PRO A 455 -14.81 -3.32 -11.66
N ALA A 456 -15.62 -4.36 -11.83
CA ALA A 456 -15.33 -5.68 -11.30
C ALA A 456 -14.88 -6.60 -12.44
N LEU A 457 -13.64 -7.09 -12.36
CA LEU A 457 -13.32 -8.45 -12.84
C LEU A 457 -14.52 -9.35 -12.53
N PRO A 458 -14.95 -10.24 -13.42
CA PRO A 458 -16.22 -10.92 -13.23
C PRO A 458 -16.19 -11.66 -11.89
N THR A 459 -17.01 -11.18 -10.96
CA THR A 459 -17.05 -11.53 -9.54
C THR A 459 -17.71 -12.88 -9.33
N TYR A 460 -17.33 -13.87 -10.13
CA TYR A 460 -17.89 -15.22 -10.13
C TYR A 460 -17.81 -15.85 -8.73
N PHE A 461 -16.77 -15.54 -7.95
CA PHE A 461 -16.60 -16.04 -6.59
C PHE A 461 -17.68 -15.54 -5.59
N LEU A 462 -18.29 -14.38 -5.85
CA LEU A 462 -19.39 -13.81 -5.06
C LEU A 462 -20.77 -14.22 -5.58
N MET A 463 -20.87 -14.97 -6.69
CA MET A 463 -22.16 -15.42 -7.19
C MET A 463 -22.73 -16.51 -6.28
N ARG A 464 -23.97 -16.33 -5.82
CA ARG A 464 -24.73 -17.31 -5.05
C ARG A 464 -26.10 -17.52 -5.66
N LEU A 465 -26.61 -18.73 -5.52
CA LEU A 465 -28.01 -19.01 -5.80
C LEU A 465 -28.85 -18.49 -4.63
N GLY A 466 -30.01 -17.88 -4.90
CA GLY A 466 -30.95 -17.55 -3.83
C GLY A 466 -31.40 -18.80 -3.07
N SER A 467 -31.66 -18.65 -1.77
CA SER A 467 -32.19 -19.74 -0.93
C SER A 467 -33.56 -20.24 -1.45
N ALA A 468 -33.99 -21.42 -0.98
CA ALA A 468 -35.30 -21.95 -1.35
C ALA A 468 -36.46 -21.02 -0.93
N ASP A 469 -36.24 -20.22 0.11
CA ASP A 469 -37.20 -19.29 0.72
C ASP A 469 -37.18 -17.91 0.03
N ASP A 470 -36.08 -17.52 -0.60
CA ASP A 470 -35.96 -16.27 -1.36
C ASP A 470 -36.62 -16.40 -2.74
N ARG A 471 -37.93 -16.16 -2.81
CA ARG A 471 -38.72 -16.23 -4.05
C ARG A 471 -38.19 -15.36 -5.20
N VAL A 472 -37.41 -14.31 -4.91
CA VAL A 472 -36.89 -13.38 -5.93
C VAL A 472 -35.61 -13.89 -6.56
N ARG A 473 -34.71 -14.45 -5.74
CA ARG A 473 -33.38 -14.94 -6.16
C ARG A 473 -33.34 -16.46 -6.38
N ARG A 474 -34.38 -17.21 -6.01
CA ARG A 474 -34.44 -18.66 -6.18
C ARG A 474 -34.22 -19.07 -7.64
N GLY A 475 -33.27 -19.96 -7.86
CA GLY A 475 -32.90 -20.44 -9.20
C GLY A 475 -32.13 -19.43 -10.06
N LYS A 476 -31.81 -18.25 -9.53
CA LYS A 476 -30.98 -17.23 -10.20
C LYS A 476 -29.64 -17.09 -9.46
N LEU A 477 -28.56 -16.94 -10.22
CA LEU A 477 -27.27 -16.54 -9.68
C LEU A 477 -27.26 -15.02 -9.47
N ALA A 478 -27.00 -14.59 -8.24
CA ALA A 478 -26.88 -13.18 -7.87
C ALA A 478 -25.51 -12.94 -7.23
N ILE A 479 -24.90 -11.78 -7.51
CA ILE A 479 -23.66 -11.35 -6.84
C ILE A 479 -24.03 -10.87 -5.44
N VAL A 480 -23.47 -11.54 -4.43
CA VAL A 480 -23.64 -11.19 -3.00
C VAL A 480 -22.61 -10.13 -2.61
N ARG A 481 -22.94 -9.27 -1.65
CA ARG A 481 -21.98 -8.29 -1.12
C ARG A 481 -20.83 -9.03 -0.43
N GLN A 482 -19.61 -8.56 -0.61
CA GLN A 482 -18.43 -9.19 0.00
C GLN A 482 -18.52 -9.24 1.53
N GLU A 483 -19.09 -8.21 2.15
CA GLU A 483 -19.34 -8.14 3.60
C GLU A 483 -20.28 -9.26 4.07
N GLU A 484 -21.43 -9.43 3.40
CA GLU A 484 -22.41 -10.48 3.72
C GLU A 484 -21.73 -11.87 3.67
N PHE A 485 -20.86 -12.10 2.69
CA PHE A 485 -20.12 -13.34 2.55
C PHE A 485 -19.11 -13.57 3.68
N TYR A 486 -18.37 -12.54 4.10
CA TYR A 486 -17.46 -12.65 5.23
C TYR A 486 -18.18 -12.91 6.55
N LEU A 487 -19.29 -12.21 6.79
CA LEU A 487 -20.12 -12.41 7.98
C LEU A 487 -20.72 -13.82 8.01
N GLU A 488 -21.17 -14.35 6.87
CA GLU A 488 -21.66 -15.73 6.76
C GLU A 488 -20.58 -16.75 7.17
N ILE A 489 -19.33 -16.56 6.71
CA ILE A 489 -18.21 -17.45 7.07
C ILE A 489 -17.87 -17.35 8.56
N LEU A 490 -17.84 -16.14 9.12
CA LEU A 490 -17.59 -15.93 10.55
C LEU A 490 -18.69 -16.57 11.40
N GLN A 491 -19.96 -16.43 11.01
CA GLN A 491 -21.10 -17.06 11.67
C GLN A 491 -21.03 -18.59 11.60
N GLN A 492 -20.67 -19.17 10.45
CA GLN A 492 -20.44 -20.62 10.31
C GLN A 492 -19.33 -21.13 11.24
N ARG A 493 -18.37 -20.27 11.58
CA ARG A 493 -17.29 -20.55 12.53
C ARG A 493 -17.64 -20.21 13.98
N GLN A 494 -18.89 -19.83 14.26
CA GLN A 494 -19.34 -19.36 15.56
C GLN A 494 -18.55 -18.13 16.07
N ILE A 495 -18.01 -17.29 15.19
CA ILE A 495 -17.29 -16.07 15.58
C ILE A 495 -18.26 -14.89 15.54
N THR A 496 -18.36 -14.15 16.65
CA THR A 496 -19.16 -12.93 16.74
C THR A 496 -18.29 -11.70 16.58
N VAL A 497 -18.75 -10.72 15.82
CA VAL A 497 -18.04 -9.47 15.55
C VAL A 497 -18.92 -8.29 15.92
N SER A 498 -18.39 -7.33 16.67
CA SER A 498 -19.10 -6.12 17.13
C SER A 498 -18.63 -4.83 16.44
N PHE A 499 -18.00 -4.96 15.27
CA PHE A 499 -17.41 -3.86 14.50
C PHE A 499 -17.58 -4.11 12.99
N SER A 500 -17.42 -3.07 12.17
CA SER A 500 -17.51 -3.17 10.71
C SER A 500 -16.28 -3.91 10.16
N VAL A 501 -16.50 -5.11 9.63
CA VAL A 501 -15.44 -5.94 9.02
C VAL A 501 -14.82 -5.23 7.81
N MET A 502 -15.64 -4.53 7.02
CA MET A 502 -15.16 -3.86 5.81
C MET A 502 -14.29 -2.64 6.13
N GLU A 503 -14.61 -1.88 7.17
CA GLU A 503 -13.79 -0.76 7.62
C GLU A 503 -12.40 -1.23 8.04
N VAL A 504 -12.29 -2.33 8.79
CA VAL A 504 -11.01 -2.92 9.20
C VAL A 504 -10.18 -3.37 7.98
N ILE A 505 -10.80 -3.97 6.98
CA ILE A 505 -10.12 -4.38 5.74
C ILE A 505 -9.67 -3.14 4.95
N GLN A 506 -10.51 -2.13 4.80
CA GLN A 506 -10.20 -0.89 4.09
C GLN A 506 -9.06 -0.13 4.77
N GLU A 507 -9.07 -0.05 6.10
CA GLU A 507 -7.99 0.55 6.90
C GLU A 507 -6.68 -0.22 6.69
N ALA A 508 -6.70 -1.56 6.74
CA ALA A 508 -5.53 -2.38 6.49
C ALA A 508 -4.96 -2.16 5.07
N VAL A 509 -5.82 -2.05 4.05
CA VAL A 509 -5.41 -1.78 2.66
C VAL A 509 -4.82 -0.37 2.54
N ALA A 510 -5.48 0.65 3.09
CA ALA A 510 -5.00 2.03 3.06
C ALA A 510 -3.63 2.17 3.76
N HIS A 511 -3.47 1.51 4.91
CA HIS A 511 -2.23 1.48 5.67
C HIS A 511 -1.10 0.79 4.91
N ALA A 512 -1.38 -0.29 4.18
CA ALA A 512 -0.42 -0.99 3.34
C ALA A 512 0.00 -0.16 2.12
N GLN A 513 -0.97 0.52 1.48
CA GLN A 513 -0.73 1.39 0.33
C GLN A 513 0.08 2.65 0.67
N HIS A 514 0.23 3.00 1.94
CA HIS A 514 1.10 4.11 2.37
C HIS A 514 2.53 4.00 1.81
N CYS A 515 3.05 2.77 1.61
CA CYS A 515 4.35 2.54 0.98
C CYS A 515 4.49 3.25 -0.38
N LEU A 516 3.43 3.27 -1.19
CA LEU A 516 3.39 3.86 -2.52
C LEU A 516 3.59 5.39 -2.51
N ASN A 517 3.30 6.02 -1.37
CA ASN A 517 3.41 7.47 -1.18
C ASN A 517 4.71 7.90 -0.48
N LEU A 518 5.52 6.96 0.01
CA LEU A 518 6.80 7.28 0.64
C LEU A 518 7.77 7.93 -0.36
N PRO A 519 8.60 8.90 0.07
CA PRO A 519 9.65 9.45 -0.76
C PRO A 519 10.64 8.33 -1.12
N LEU A 520 11.04 8.28 -2.40
CA LEU A 520 12.07 7.33 -2.84
C LEU A 520 13.42 7.68 -2.18
N PRO A 521 14.28 6.67 -1.95
CA PRO A 521 15.67 6.91 -1.55
C PRO A 521 16.40 7.87 -2.52
N PRO A 522 17.46 8.56 -2.09
CA PRO A 522 18.16 9.56 -2.90
C PRO A 522 18.53 9.04 -4.30
N GLY A 523 18.16 9.82 -5.33
CA GLY A 523 18.40 9.48 -6.73
C GLY A 523 17.47 8.40 -7.31
N GLY A 524 16.60 7.80 -6.49
CA GLY A 524 15.63 6.79 -6.90
C GLY A 524 14.58 7.34 -7.87
N ILE A 525 14.22 6.53 -8.86
CA ILE A 525 13.24 6.87 -9.89
C ILE A 525 12.09 5.87 -9.81
N ALA A 526 10.86 6.34 -10.03
CA ALA A 526 9.69 5.48 -10.06
C ALA A 526 9.82 4.48 -11.23
N VAL A 527 9.67 3.19 -10.95
CA VAL A 527 9.88 2.11 -11.92
C VAL A 527 9.05 2.29 -13.19
N ARG A 528 7.80 2.74 -13.06
CA ARG A 528 6.91 3.01 -14.20
C ARG A 528 7.38 4.14 -15.10
N GLN A 529 8.04 5.15 -14.55
CA GLN A 529 8.68 6.20 -15.36
C GLN A 529 9.95 5.67 -16.04
N ALA A 530 10.69 4.78 -15.37
CA ALA A 530 11.95 4.24 -15.89
C ALA A 530 11.79 3.11 -16.92
N ALA A 531 10.69 2.34 -16.87
CA ALA A 531 10.48 1.14 -17.69
C ALA A 531 10.16 1.44 -19.17
N GLY A 532 9.67 2.63 -19.48
CA GLY A 532 9.24 2.99 -20.84
C GLY A 532 8.00 2.20 -21.27
N SER A 533 8.04 1.58 -22.45
CA SER A 533 6.88 0.92 -23.08
C SER A 533 6.82 -0.60 -22.92
N PHE A 534 7.81 -1.21 -22.28
CA PHE A 534 7.91 -2.66 -22.14
C PHE A 534 8.03 -3.06 -20.68
N ASP A 535 7.56 -4.27 -20.38
CA ASP A 535 7.68 -4.86 -19.06
C ASP A 535 8.88 -5.80 -18.96
N TYR A 536 9.63 -5.66 -17.87
CA TYR A 536 10.85 -6.42 -17.60
C TYR A 536 10.79 -7.07 -16.23
N ALA A 537 11.45 -8.23 -16.11
CA ALA A 537 11.58 -8.97 -14.87
C ALA A 537 13.05 -9.17 -14.49
N TYR A 538 13.36 -9.01 -13.20
CA TYR A 538 14.69 -9.14 -12.61
C TYR A 538 14.64 -10.16 -11.47
N SER A 539 15.23 -11.33 -11.69
CA SER A 539 15.32 -12.38 -10.66
C SER A 539 16.54 -12.17 -9.77
N ALA A 540 16.37 -12.33 -8.47
CA ALA A 540 17.49 -12.44 -7.56
C ALA A 540 18.21 -13.80 -7.75
N ASP A 541 19.54 -13.80 -7.75
CA ASP A 541 20.37 -15.00 -7.82
C ASP A 541 20.26 -15.83 -6.51
N GLY A 542 19.94 -15.17 -5.38
CA GLY A 542 19.79 -15.79 -4.06
C GLY A 542 18.41 -15.62 -3.43
N ARG A 543 18.20 -16.28 -2.28
CA ARG A 543 17.03 -16.04 -1.41
C ARG A 543 17.26 -14.79 -0.57
N VAL A 544 16.19 -14.07 -0.25
CA VAL A 544 16.26 -12.75 0.40
C VAL A 544 15.23 -12.62 1.53
N ASP A 545 15.52 -11.70 2.45
CA ASP A 545 14.64 -11.32 3.56
C ASP A 545 14.19 -9.86 3.40
N VAL A 546 12.90 -9.58 3.57
CA VAL A 546 12.32 -8.22 3.56
C VAL A 546 11.19 -8.12 4.58
N ALA A 547 11.38 -7.30 5.62
CA ALA A 547 10.43 -7.11 6.71
C ALA A 547 9.21 -6.27 6.30
N SER A 548 8.06 -6.51 6.94
CA SER A 548 6.78 -5.81 6.69
C SER A 548 6.63 -4.56 7.53
N ASP A 549 7.66 -3.72 7.56
CA ASP A 549 7.76 -2.55 8.43
C ASP A 549 7.43 -1.23 7.73
N GLY A 550 7.15 -1.25 6.42
CA GLY A 550 6.92 -0.05 5.62
C GLY A 550 8.16 0.81 5.42
N SER A 551 9.36 0.27 5.59
CA SER A 551 10.64 0.95 5.34
C SER A 551 11.34 0.38 4.10
N PHE A 552 12.24 1.18 3.50
CA PHE A 552 13.04 0.72 2.36
C PHE A 552 14.23 -0.14 2.81
N HIS A 553 14.30 -1.36 2.29
CA HIS A 553 15.39 -2.31 2.49
C HIS A 553 16.19 -2.49 1.20
N SER A 554 17.52 -2.45 1.28
CA SER A 554 18.39 -2.66 0.11
C SER A 554 18.66 -4.13 -0.14
N VAL A 555 18.12 -4.66 -1.23
CA VAL A 555 18.22 -6.08 -1.60
C VAL A 555 19.13 -6.23 -2.82
N ALA A 556 20.09 -7.15 -2.76
CA ALA A 556 20.91 -7.51 -3.90
C ALA A 556 20.18 -8.51 -4.80
N LEU A 557 20.16 -8.26 -6.11
CA LEU A 557 19.51 -9.14 -7.08
C LEU A 557 20.54 -10.01 -7.78
N THR A 558 21.42 -9.39 -8.57
CA THR A 558 22.36 -10.13 -9.42
C THR A 558 23.62 -9.31 -9.67
N SER A 559 24.70 -9.99 -10.02
CA SER A 559 25.97 -9.36 -10.36
C SER A 559 26.57 -10.00 -11.59
N ARG A 560 26.99 -9.18 -12.56
CA ARG A 560 27.57 -9.66 -13.82
C ARG A 560 28.77 -8.79 -14.21
N SER A 561 29.78 -9.43 -14.78
CA SER A 561 31.00 -8.77 -15.24
C SER A 561 30.96 -8.45 -16.73
N THR A 562 31.59 -7.34 -17.11
CA THR A 562 31.70 -6.84 -18.47
C THR A 562 33.10 -6.26 -18.70
N GLN A 563 33.50 -6.15 -19.96
CA GLN A 563 34.75 -5.47 -20.32
C GLN A 563 34.54 -3.95 -20.29
N VAL A 564 35.58 -3.23 -19.89
CA VAL A 564 35.60 -1.76 -19.81
C VAL A 564 36.64 -1.22 -20.78
N ASP A 565 36.22 -0.24 -21.59
CA ASP A 565 37.13 0.61 -22.33
C ASP A 565 37.28 1.95 -21.60
N LEU A 566 38.49 2.25 -21.13
CA LEU A 566 38.80 3.50 -20.44
C LEU A 566 39.37 4.50 -21.44
N ARG A 567 38.70 5.65 -21.56
CA ARG A 567 39.17 6.79 -22.35
C ARG A 567 39.19 8.05 -21.50
N TYR A 568 39.97 9.03 -21.93
CA TYR A 568 40.10 10.33 -21.28
C TYR A 568 39.59 11.41 -22.23
N VAL A 569 38.66 12.23 -21.76
CA VAL A 569 38.08 13.32 -22.55
C VAL A 569 38.55 14.64 -21.97
N VAL A 570 39.00 15.56 -22.81
CA VAL A 570 39.35 16.93 -22.41
C VAL A 570 38.78 17.92 -23.41
N VAL A 571 38.35 19.08 -22.92
CA VAL A 571 37.88 20.20 -23.75
C VAL A 571 38.76 21.41 -23.42
N PRO A 572 40.00 21.50 -23.94
CA PRO A 572 41.02 22.41 -23.39
C PRO A 572 40.65 23.89 -23.48
N ARG A 573 39.72 24.26 -24.36
CA ARG A 573 39.15 25.61 -24.44
C ARG A 573 38.33 26.01 -23.21
N GLU A 574 37.67 25.03 -22.58
CA GLU A 574 36.81 25.22 -21.41
C GLU A 574 37.56 24.84 -20.12
N ASP A 575 38.21 23.67 -20.10
CA ASP A 575 38.97 23.15 -18.96
C ASP A 575 40.07 22.21 -19.47
N THR A 576 41.29 22.39 -18.97
CA THR A 576 42.45 21.55 -19.31
C THR A 576 42.54 20.27 -18.46
N SER A 577 41.58 20.04 -17.57
CA SER A 577 41.46 18.81 -16.79
C SER A 577 41.02 17.63 -17.67
N ALA A 578 41.77 16.53 -17.65
CA ALA A 578 41.40 15.30 -18.36
C ALA A 578 40.39 14.48 -17.56
N PHE A 579 39.19 14.26 -18.09
CA PHE A 579 38.12 13.50 -17.45
C PHE A 579 38.15 12.04 -17.85
N ARG A 580 38.10 11.14 -16.87
CA ARG A 580 38.04 9.69 -17.08
C ARG A 580 36.64 9.27 -17.44
N ILE A 581 36.50 8.55 -18.55
CA ILE A 581 35.25 7.95 -19.01
C ILE A 581 35.46 6.44 -19.15
N ALA A 582 34.65 5.67 -18.42
CA ALA A 582 34.55 4.24 -18.61
C ALA A 582 33.37 3.90 -19.51
N GLN A 583 33.66 3.35 -20.68
CA GLN A 583 32.65 2.82 -21.59
C GLN A 583 32.50 1.32 -21.35
N LEU A 584 31.27 0.88 -21.13
CA LEU A 584 30.97 -0.51 -20.80
C LEU A 584 29.64 -0.95 -21.40
N ARG A 585 29.48 -2.25 -21.60
CA ARG A 585 28.23 -2.84 -22.10
C ARG A 585 27.40 -3.38 -20.97
N ASN A 586 26.08 -3.20 -21.05
CA ASN A 586 25.12 -3.85 -20.16
C ASN A 586 25.27 -5.39 -20.28
N PRO A 587 25.75 -6.09 -19.24
CA PRO A 587 25.97 -7.53 -19.27
C PRO A 587 24.71 -8.35 -19.00
N LEU A 588 23.58 -7.70 -18.71
CA LEU A 588 22.31 -8.37 -18.39
C LEU A 588 21.51 -8.67 -19.67
N ALA A 589 20.66 -9.69 -19.58
CA ALA A 589 19.64 -9.98 -20.59
C ALA A 589 18.42 -9.03 -20.51
N ALA A 590 18.35 -8.21 -19.46
CA ALA A 590 17.33 -7.19 -19.22
C ALA A 590 17.97 -5.79 -19.29
N PRO A 591 17.20 -4.72 -19.58
CA PRO A 591 17.74 -3.37 -19.56
C PRO A 591 18.17 -2.96 -18.15
N LEU A 592 19.13 -2.06 -18.05
CA LEU A 592 19.37 -1.31 -16.82
C LEU A 592 18.42 -0.12 -16.86
N LEU A 593 17.46 -0.10 -15.95
CA LEU A 593 16.52 1.01 -15.77
C LEU A 593 17.24 2.25 -15.23
N SER A 594 16.68 3.44 -15.47
CA SER A 594 17.20 4.65 -14.85
C SER A 594 17.25 4.53 -13.32
N GLY A 595 18.39 4.87 -12.73
CA GLY A 595 18.55 4.81 -11.27
C GLY A 595 19.93 5.22 -10.80
N PRO A 596 20.11 5.40 -9.49
CA PRO A 596 21.38 5.79 -8.89
C PRO A 596 22.35 4.60 -8.92
N ALA A 597 23.62 4.91 -9.15
CA ALA A 597 24.73 3.98 -9.21
C ALA A 597 25.90 4.49 -8.38
N GLU A 598 26.35 3.68 -7.43
CA GLU A 598 27.62 3.89 -6.75
C GLU A 598 28.75 3.34 -7.61
N VAL A 599 29.77 4.16 -7.83
CA VAL A 599 30.92 3.80 -8.67
C VAL A 599 32.15 3.65 -7.79
N TYR A 600 32.76 2.46 -7.86
CA TYR A 600 34.01 2.13 -7.20
C TYR A 600 35.09 1.82 -8.24
N VAL A 601 36.31 2.30 -8.01
CA VAL A 601 37.47 2.02 -8.84
C VAL A 601 38.56 1.44 -7.95
N ASP A 602 39.07 0.25 -8.28
CA ASP A 602 40.14 -0.44 -7.55
C ASP A 602 39.85 -0.59 -6.03
N GLY A 603 38.57 -0.76 -5.69
CA GLY A 603 38.08 -0.93 -4.31
C GLY A 603 37.68 0.36 -3.59
N GLU A 604 37.99 1.53 -4.13
CA GLU A 604 37.68 2.82 -3.52
C GLU A 604 36.40 3.42 -4.11
N TYR A 605 35.57 4.03 -3.25
CA TYR A 605 34.39 4.78 -3.70
C TYR A 605 34.83 6.07 -4.40
N VAL A 606 34.31 6.31 -5.61
CA VAL A 606 34.63 7.51 -6.40
C VAL A 606 33.49 8.51 -6.35
N LEU A 607 32.28 8.09 -6.73
CA LEU A 607 31.11 8.95 -6.79
C LEU A 607 29.81 8.16 -6.88
N THR A 608 28.69 8.86 -6.70
CA THR A 608 27.35 8.38 -7.03
C THR A 608 26.84 9.16 -8.24
N THR A 609 26.38 8.46 -9.27
CA THR A 609 25.80 9.05 -10.50
C THR A 609 24.48 8.37 -10.83
N ASN A 610 23.68 8.96 -11.71
CA ASN A 610 22.51 8.27 -12.26
C ASN A 610 22.87 7.61 -13.59
N ILE A 611 22.52 6.33 -13.72
CA ILE A 611 22.58 5.60 -15.00
C ILE A 611 21.29 5.92 -15.76
N ALA A 612 21.41 6.25 -17.04
CA ALA A 612 20.28 6.37 -17.97
C ALA A 612 19.77 4.97 -18.39
N PRO A 613 18.58 4.82 -19.01
CA PRO A 613 18.13 3.52 -19.47
C PRO A 613 19.11 2.91 -20.48
N VAL A 614 19.61 1.71 -20.20
CA VAL A 614 20.55 0.99 -21.09
C VAL A 614 19.91 -0.32 -21.53
N PRO A 615 19.63 -0.53 -22.82
CA PRO A 615 19.03 -1.78 -23.28
C PRO A 615 19.96 -2.98 -23.02
N PRO A 616 19.45 -4.23 -23.08
CA PRO A 616 20.29 -5.42 -23.03
C PRO A 616 21.43 -5.33 -24.05
N LEU A 617 22.66 -5.62 -23.64
CA LEU A 617 23.89 -5.50 -24.46
C LEU A 617 24.20 -4.08 -25.00
N GLY A 618 23.41 -3.07 -24.62
CA GLY A 618 23.63 -1.68 -24.96
C GLY A 618 24.91 -1.12 -24.32
N GLN A 619 25.41 -0.02 -24.85
CA GLN A 619 26.58 0.67 -24.32
C GLN A 619 26.16 1.76 -23.33
N MET A 620 26.99 2.01 -22.32
CA MET A 620 26.86 3.13 -21.41
C MET A 620 28.22 3.72 -21.10
N GLU A 621 28.21 4.97 -20.64
CA GLU A 621 29.40 5.70 -20.22
C GLU A 621 29.25 6.15 -18.77
N LEU A 622 30.29 5.91 -17.98
CA LEU A 622 30.41 6.40 -16.61
C LEU A 622 31.57 7.38 -16.53
N GLY A 623 31.29 8.63 -16.15
CA GLY A 623 32.34 9.57 -15.77
C GLY A 623 32.91 9.19 -14.42
N LEU A 624 34.25 9.15 -14.29
CA LEU A 624 34.97 8.76 -13.07
C LEU A 624 35.75 9.95 -12.45
N GLY A 625 35.41 11.17 -12.83
CA GLY A 625 36.10 12.39 -12.41
C GLY A 625 37.43 12.64 -13.15
N VAL A 626 38.21 13.58 -12.63
CA VAL A 626 39.45 14.07 -13.26
C VAL A 626 40.62 13.13 -12.99
N GLU A 627 41.43 12.84 -14.01
CA GLU A 627 42.72 12.17 -13.89
C GLU A 627 43.85 13.18 -13.73
N GLN A 628 44.39 13.30 -12.52
CA GLN A 628 45.42 14.29 -12.21
C GLN A 628 46.79 13.95 -12.79
N ALA A 629 47.04 12.67 -13.13
CA ALA A 629 48.28 12.23 -13.75
C ALA A 629 48.43 12.70 -15.21
N ILE A 630 47.34 13.05 -15.88
CA ILE A 630 47.37 13.59 -17.24
C ILE A 630 47.36 15.12 -17.15
N LYS A 631 48.37 15.77 -17.72
CA LYS A 631 48.47 17.23 -17.77
C LYS A 631 48.28 17.70 -19.19
N VAL A 632 47.34 18.62 -19.39
CA VAL A 632 47.05 19.24 -20.69
C VAL A 632 47.33 20.73 -20.60
N ALA A 633 48.02 21.27 -21.60
CA ALA A 633 48.21 22.70 -21.78
C ALA A 633 47.65 23.12 -23.15
N ARG A 634 46.98 24.27 -23.20
CA ARG A 634 46.45 24.87 -24.43
C ARG A 634 47.04 26.25 -24.61
N ASN A 635 47.79 26.43 -25.70
CA ASN A 635 48.40 27.70 -26.07
C ASN A 635 47.79 28.17 -27.39
N THR A 636 47.34 29.44 -27.45
CA THR A 636 46.80 30.03 -28.67
C THR A 636 47.68 31.16 -29.17
N PHE A 637 47.84 31.23 -30.50
CA PHE A 637 48.57 32.28 -31.18
C PHE A 637 47.67 32.96 -32.20
N PHE A 638 47.78 34.29 -32.27
CA PHE A 638 46.97 35.11 -33.14
C PHE A 638 47.87 36.05 -33.95
N GLN A 639 47.62 36.12 -35.25
CA GLN A 639 48.28 37.07 -36.14
C GLN A 639 47.30 37.66 -37.14
N GLU A 640 47.24 38.99 -37.19
CA GLU A 640 46.46 39.72 -38.20
C GLU A 640 47.36 40.11 -39.37
N VAL A 641 46.93 39.77 -40.58
CA VAL A 641 47.64 40.07 -41.83
C VAL A 641 46.66 40.73 -42.81
N ARG A 642 46.99 41.93 -43.27
CA ARG A 642 46.21 42.64 -44.30
C ARG A 642 46.80 42.33 -45.67
N SER A 643 45.97 41.99 -46.65
CA SER A 643 46.47 41.82 -48.02
C SER A 643 46.90 43.19 -48.59
N GLY A 644 48.08 43.23 -49.22
CA GLY A 644 48.67 44.44 -49.81
C GLY A 644 47.90 45.00 -51.02
N LYS A 645 48.55 45.85 -51.84
CA LYS A 645 47.96 46.61 -52.97
C LYS A 645 47.29 45.71 -54.04
N VAL A 646 46.08 45.26 -53.77
CA VAL A 646 45.17 44.53 -54.68
C VAL A 646 43.84 45.29 -54.71
N LEU A 647 43.09 45.21 -55.82
CA LEU A 647 41.82 45.95 -56.03
C LEU A 647 40.76 45.70 -54.94
N VAL A 648 40.83 44.56 -54.24
CA VAL A 648 40.00 44.20 -53.09
C VAL A 648 40.92 43.80 -51.93
N ALA A 649 40.86 44.55 -50.83
CA ALA A 649 41.64 44.28 -49.63
C ALA A 649 40.88 43.34 -48.68
N PHE A 650 41.60 42.39 -48.09
CA PHE A 650 41.08 41.43 -47.11
C PHE A 650 41.90 41.50 -45.82
N ASN A 651 41.22 41.28 -44.68
CA ASN A 651 41.86 41.00 -43.42
C ASN A 651 41.91 39.48 -43.24
N LYS A 652 43.10 38.94 -42.96
CA LYS A 652 43.30 37.53 -42.60
C LYS A 652 43.70 37.46 -41.14
N PHE A 653 42.85 36.83 -40.34
CA PHE A 653 43.09 36.54 -38.94
C PHE A 653 43.57 35.09 -38.85
N ARG A 654 44.87 34.89 -38.67
CA ARG A 654 45.47 33.56 -38.52
C ARG A 654 45.46 33.17 -37.05
N HIS A 655 44.85 32.03 -36.77
CA HIS A 655 44.81 31.43 -35.45
C HIS A 655 45.58 30.11 -35.48
N ARG A 656 46.39 29.88 -34.45
CA ARG A 656 47.03 28.60 -34.19
C ARG A 656 46.73 28.17 -32.76
N ILE A 657 46.26 26.94 -32.61
CA ILE A 657 46.01 26.28 -31.33
C ILE A 657 47.06 25.18 -31.21
N ASP A 658 47.88 25.24 -30.16
CA ASP A 658 48.84 24.19 -29.81
C ASP A 658 48.40 23.58 -28.47
N ILE A 659 48.24 22.26 -28.43
CA ILE A 659 47.82 21.49 -27.25
C ILE A 659 48.93 20.50 -26.92
N GLU A 660 49.45 20.55 -25.70
CA GLU A 660 50.42 19.59 -25.19
C GLU A 660 49.75 18.67 -24.18
N ILE A 661 49.94 17.36 -24.32
CA ILE A 661 49.37 16.35 -23.42
C ILE A 661 50.50 15.50 -22.88
N ALA A 662 50.74 15.59 -21.57
CA ALA A 662 51.69 14.76 -20.85
C ALA A 662 50.95 13.65 -20.09
N ASN A 663 51.24 12.39 -20.42
CA ASN A 663 50.68 11.22 -19.74
C ASN A 663 51.66 10.72 -18.67
N ARG A 664 51.33 10.89 -17.38
CA ARG A 664 52.17 10.38 -16.28
C ARG A 664 51.67 9.04 -15.70
N LEU A 665 50.72 8.38 -16.36
CA LEU A 665 50.24 7.07 -15.97
C LEU A 665 51.25 5.98 -16.37
N PRO A 666 51.27 4.82 -15.68
CA PRO A 666 52.08 3.67 -16.06
C PRO A 666 51.51 2.89 -17.27
N ARG A 667 50.49 3.43 -17.93
CA ARG A 667 49.75 2.80 -19.04
C ARG A 667 49.44 3.82 -20.15
N PRO A 668 49.23 3.38 -21.40
CA PRO A 668 48.83 4.28 -22.47
C PRO A 668 47.48 4.94 -22.18
N ALA A 669 47.35 6.22 -22.50
CA ALA A 669 46.13 7.00 -22.32
C ALA A 669 45.47 7.27 -23.68
N ARG A 670 44.28 6.69 -23.90
CA ARG A 670 43.42 7.01 -25.06
C ARG A 670 42.71 8.34 -24.79
N MET A 671 43.16 9.39 -25.46
CA MET A 671 42.68 10.76 -25.29
C MET A 671 41.71 11.13 -26.42
N GLU A 672 40.59 11.71 -26.06
CA GLU A 672 39.67 12.43 -26.94
C GLU A 672 39.74 13.93 -26.58
N VAL A 673 40.32 14.73 -27.47
CA VAL A 673 40.54 16.16 -27.26
C VAL A 673 39.56 16.91 -28.13
N ARG A 674 38.64 17.65 -27.52
CA ARG A 674 37.58 18.37 -28.23
C ARG A 674 37.92 19.85 -28.32
N GLU A 675 37.74 20.43 -29.49
CA GLU A 675 38.00 21.84 -29.77
C GLU A 675 36.90 22.43 -30.66
N ARG A 676 36.79 23.76 -30.68
CA ARG A 676 35.77 24.45 -31.45
C ARG A 676 36.37 25.60 -32.25
N ILE A 677 36.05 25.65 -33.54
CA ILE A 677 36.36 26.78 -34.42
C ILE A 677 35.13 27.68 -34.62
N PRO A 678 35.32 28.98 -34.90
CA PRO A 678 34.22 29.89 -35.21
C PRO A 678 33.43 29.45 -36.44
N VAL A 679 32.11 29.67 -36.41
CA VAL A 679 31.21 29.39 -37.54
C VAL A 679 30.56 30.70 -37.98
N PRO A 680 30.65 31.10 -39.27
CA PRO A 680 30.02 32.32 -39.75
C PRO A 680 28.49 32.19 -39.74
N GLN A 681 27.80 33.29 -39.39
CA GLN A 681 26.33 33.34 -39.47
C GLN A 681 25.85 33.23 -40.93
N PRO A 682 24.60 32.77 -41.16
CA PRO A 682 23.99 32.81 -42.47
C PRO A 682 24.06 34.23 -43.05
N ASN A 683 24.61 34.38 -44.26
CA ASN A 683 24.86 35.66 -44.97
C ASN A 683 26.02 36.53 -44.46
N ALA A 684 26.82 36.07 -43.49
CA ALA A 684 28.04 36.77 -43.11
C ALA A 684 29.07 36.71 -44.25
N LYS A 685 29.66 37.86 -44.60
CA LYS A 685 30.79 37.95 -45.55
C LYS A 685 32.12 37.61 -44.85
N VAL A 686 32.15 36.46 -44.20
CA VAL A 686 33.27 35.93 -43.41
C VAL A 686 33.50 34.49 -43.84
N GLU A 687 34.73 34.16 -44.25
CA GLU A 687 35.14 32.79 -44.59
C GLU A 687 36.04 32.26 -43.48
N VAL A 688 35.73 31.07 -42.94
CA VAL A 688 36.60 30.37 -41.98
C VAL A 688 37.22 29.18 -42.69
N GLN A 689 38.54 29.20 -42.86
CA GLN A 689 39.31 28.15 -43.53
C GLN A 689 40.21 27.45 -42.52
N VAL A 690 40.11 26.11 -42.43
CA VAL A 690 41.09 25.30 -41.70
C VAL A 690 42.30 25.09 -42.61
N ASP A 691 43.47 25.55 -42.18
CA ASP A 691 44.69 25.57 -43.00
C ASP A 691 45.51 24.29 -42.82
N GLN A 692 45.82 23.92 -41.58
CA GLN A 692 46.65 22.77 -41.24
C GLN A 692 46.25 22.22 -39.88
N VAL A 693 46.21 20.89 -39.74
CA VAL A 693 45.92 20.22 -38.48
C VAL A 693 46.87 19.03 -38.34
N THR A 694 47.45 18.82 -37.16
CA THR A 694 48.39 17.72 -36.91
C THR A 694 48.24 17.22 -35.48
N PRO A 695 47.93 15.93 -35.25
CA PRO A 695 47.42 14.95 -36.21
C PRO A 695 46.06 15.36 -36.78
N GLU A 696 45.58 14.69 -37.83
CA GLU A 696 44.25 14.98 -38.38
C GLU A 696 43.16 14.83 -37.31
N TRP A 697 42.28 15.83 -37.22
CA TRP A 697 41.08 15.78 -36.40
C TRP A 697 39.86 15.35 -37.23
N GLU A 698 38.76 15.02 -36.57
CA GLU A 698 37.47 14.76 -37.22
C GLU A 698 36.41 15.75 -36.74
N LYS A 699 35.38 16.01 -37.56
CA LYS A 699 34.25 16.85 -37.16
C LYS A 699 33.48 16.19 -36.03
N TYR A 700 33.06 17.00 -35.06
CA TYR A 700 32.31 16.58 -33.89
C TYR A 700 31.17 17.55 -33.60
N GLU A 701 29.94 17.10 -33.80
CA GLU A 701 28.73 17.93 -33.67
C GLU A 701 27.97 17.67 -32.36
N GLN A 702 28.51 16.84 -31.47
CA GLN A 702 27.89 16.52 -30.17
C GLN A 702 26.46 15.96 -30.31
N VAL A 703 26.24 15.13 -31.35
CA VAL A 703 24.92 14.55 -31.68
C VAL A 703 24.37 13.64 -30.59
N GLU A 704 25.22 13.14 -29.70
CA GLU A 704 24.82 12.36 -28.54
C GLU A 704 24.15 13.18 -27.43
N ARG A 705 24.13 14.52 -27.56
CA ARG A 705 23.40 15.42 -26.66
C ARG A 705 22.26 16.10 -27.41
N GLU A 706 21.23 16.51 -26.67
CA GLU A 706 20.06 17.22 -27.22
C GLU A 706 20.40 18.60 -27.83
N THR A 707 21.61 19.10 -27.59
CA THR A 707 22.12 20.38 -28.09
C THR A 707 23.35 20.15 -28.98
N PRO A 708 23.16 19.97 -30.30
CA PRO A 708 24.27 19.83 -31.22
C PRO A 708 25.06 21.14 -31.30
N ILE A 709 26.38 21.01 -31.42
CA ILE A 709 27.29 22.14 -31.57
C ILE A 709 27.71 22.31 -33.03
N GLN A 710 27.89 23.57 -33.45
CA GLN A 710 28.48 23.87 -34.75
C GLN A 710 29.96 24.23 -34.60
N GLY A 711 30.76 23.77 -35.57
CA GLY A 711 32.21 24.04 -35.62
C GLY A 711 33.03 23.24 -34.61
N GLY A 712 32.48 22.16 -34.05
CA GLY A 712 33.23 21.27 -33.18
C GLY A 712 34.10 20.28 -33.96
N TYR A 713 35.27 20.01 -33.41
CA TYR A 713 36.24 19.04 -33.91
C TYR A 713 36.81 18.23 -32.74
N ARG A 714 37.30 17.02 -33.01
CA ARG A 714 37.98 16.21 -32.00
C ARG A 714 39.20 15.49 -32.56
N TRP A 715 40.24 15.39 -31.74
CA TRP A 715 41.36 14.46 -31.95
C TRP A 715 41.12 13.18 -31.14
N GLN A 716 41.43 12.03 -31.73
CA GLN A 716 41.53 10.76 -31.03
C GLN A 716 42.98 10.28 -31.09
N VAL A 717 43.68 10.28 -29.96
CA VAL A 717 45.11 9.99 -29.89
C VAL A 717 45.43 9.07 -28.71
N SER A 718 46.45 8.23 -28.85
CA SER A 718 46.95 7.40 -27.76
C SER A 718 48.30 7.95 -27.30
N VAL A 719 48.39 8.39 -26.05
CA VAL A 719 49.63 8.91 -25.46
C VAL A 719 50.33 7.77 -24.70
N PRO A 720 51.54 7.35 -25.09
CA PRO A 720 52.25 6.29 -24.37
C PRO A 720 52.53 6.64 -22.89
N PRO A 721 52.82 5.65 -22.04
CA PRO A 721 53.15 5.88 -20.63
C PRO A 721 54.38 6.79 -20.48
N GLY A 722 54.29 7.83 -19.66
CA GLY A 722 55.40 8.74 -19.38
C GLY A 722 55.76 9.73 -20.50
N GLU A 723 55.07 9.67 -21.64
CA GLU A 723 55.36 10.51 -22.81
C GLU A 723 54.50 11.78 -22.88
N THR A 724 54.94 12.72 -23.72
CA THR A 724 54.21 13.94 -24.06
C THR A 724 54.03 14.02 -25.56
N ILE A 725 52.82 14.33 -26.01
CA ILE A 725 52.51 14.59 -27.43
C ILE A 725 51.99 16.02 -27.62
N ALA A 726 52.17 16.54 -28.83
CA ALA A 726 51.64 17.83 -29.23
C ALA A 726 50.60 17.66 -30.34
N LEU A 727 49.50 18.42 -30.24
CA LEU A 727 48.45 18.56 -31.25
C LEU A 727 48.43 20.02 -31.69
N SER A 728 48.25 20.29 -32.98
CA SER A 728 48.11 21.64 -33.51
C SER A 728 46.97 21.77 -34.51
N ALA A 729 46.29 22.91 -34.48
CA ALA A 729 45.29 23.31 -35.46
C ALA A 729 45.51 24.77 -35.87
N HIS A 730 45.56 25.00 -37.17
CA HIS A 730 45.73 26.31 -37.80
C HIS A 730 44.48 26.62 -38.60
N TYR A 731 43.86 27.77 -38.36
CA TYR A 731 42.73 28.25 -39.17
C TYR A 731 42.84 29.74 -39.43
N THR A 732 42.36 30.16 -40.59
CA THR A 732 42.32 31.55 -41.02
C THR A 732 40.88 32.00 -41.16
N ILE A 733 40.53 33.10 -40.49
CA ILE A 733 39.28 33.83 -40.74
C ILE A 733 39.59 34.94 -41.74
N LYS A 734 38.88 34.97 -42.87
CA LYS A 734 39.01 36.01 -43.90
C LYS A 734 37.77 36.90 -43.91
N THR A 735 38.00 38.21 -43.88
CA THR A 735 36.94 39.23 -44.07
C THR A 735 37.39 40.26 -45.09
N TYR A 736 36.44 40.98 -45.70
CA TYR A 736 36.77 42.18 -46.47
C TYR A 736 37.31 43.27 -45.54
N ALA A 737 38.25 44.08 -46.02
CA ALA A 737 38.92 45.10 -45.21
C ALA A 737 37.95 46.15 -44.62
N ASP A 738 36.81 46.38 -45.29
CA ASP A 738 35.78 47.34 -44.88
C ASP A 738 34.74 46.75 -43.92
N ASN A 739 34.82 45.43 -43.65
CA ASN A 739 33.92 44.74 -42.73
C ASN A 739 34.59 44.53 -41.37
N GLU A 740 33.83 44.77 -40.31
CA GLU A 740 34.24 44.46 -38.94
C GLU A 740 33.56 43.17 -38.44
N ILE A 741 34.26 42.41 -37.60
CA ILE A 741 33.70 41.22 -36.94
C ILE A 741 32.85 41.70 -35.77
N VAL A 742 31.55 41.37 -35.80
CA VAL A 742 30.57 41.73 -34.76
C VAL A 742 30.08 40.47 -34.05
N GLY A 743 30.00 40.50 -32.72
CA GLY A 743 29.45 39.40 -31.91
C GLY A 743 30.41 38.24 -31.61
N GLY A 744 31.72 38.40 -31.88
CA GLY A 744 32.76 37.43 -31.55
C GLY A 744 34.06 38.11 -31.09
N ASN A 745 34.97 37.33 -30.49
CA ASN A 745 36.28 37.83 -30.08
C ASN A 745 37.25 37.74 -31.28
N ARG A 746 37.80 38.87 -31.74
CA ARG A 746 38.78 38.88 -32.86
C ARG A 746 40.01 38.01 -32.58
N ARG A 747 40.33 37.73 -31.31
CA ARG A 747 41.49 36.95 -30.89
C ARG A 747 41.19 35.48 -30.55
N GLU A 748 39.92 35.06 -30.51
CA GLU A 748 39.51 33.70 -30.11
C GLU A 748 38.52 33.03 -31.07
#